data_AF-A0A8T4Q5Q3-F1
#
_entry.id   AF-A0A8T4Q5Q3-F1
#
_cell.length_a   1.000
_cell.length_b   1.000
_cell.length_c   1.000
_cell.angle_alpha   90.00
_cell.angle_beta   90.00
_cell.angle_gamma   90.00
#
_symmetry.space_group_name_H-M   'P 1'
#
loop_
_entity.id
_entity.type
_entity.pdbx_description
1 polymer ?
#
loop_
_entity_poly.entity_id
_entity_poly.type
_entity_poly.pdbx_seq_one_letter_code
_entity_poly.pdbx_strand_id
1 'polypeptide(L)'
;MELRNGFGRRNRKGFYFSTDAMFAATLLIVTAVLFSIYFFKSSPTAQSGYYSQDIIDLLSEMKVSELNATYLQQLMAASNQTNLSNSIIEQIGIYQVTGETENARNLTMTLLQNMIPARYGFSLAIDDVVLYQRDLDSSKSAFDVQSGKRFVSGISAAKPVKGFTSRAFLSGASNRYVFSYIYFGGYVGDGNFVHYLTLPTVYTNINEAYFEGVIPEDFDLYVNDAYSGTFLKTSIDDLIPETQYVDSGYLSNFVPGTNTLRFNFTSGNGYFGGGFFRVSTNTTDISDVSLETSEINKKIELPGIYGVINLYSSFIVPGNLSSMELFLNYSSDLPVFVNLGGRTVYDSNTTGQVEVTIPNNDLAALLYYPNLSLTTVPLRIGHYQTVSSNQTGNVTDVVITTSVAKTMENMDILGTNLTRLGAAKELDYTFIDIVLNSSGNRIGLVSYFAANAQKDSWLDIDETDLNNTIKAYDEKNSPNRALCKGIRESKEILLGQSDSSRKRIIMLMTDGDTDDPCSPAAPGTPEQQAIWEACNATALYKIKFYAIGFGVGADNDTMEQIANCSGTKYYQSNNFSELDQIYRDLATDIANQSLTFVQQKSVTVGVASQLYESSYLAVQYNQTVYDTFQRVPLTIEDPVFNNTISQGTLGIPSETSIVDAKVVSYSADKWTSMVDLNNTFYSWKPLFDLTDFGSDFLQLGDPYAVYVDPAFIADTNTVRVRTAVNATALAGGSEYNRIIYTILARTFSSSTGIGSQASGCNWNILFEDGSNMTLTIPSSAVTNNTCSFYDDVYNTDDATQSAIYNLLLELDLDDDGYIDINVGYQGFLLSTATVTSVPYLWGPATVEVRLWQ
;
A
#
# COMPACT_ATOMS: atom_id res chain seq x y z
N MET A 1 132.18 -16.40 -59.25
CA MET A 1 132.36 -15.55 -58.06
C MET A 1 131.05 -15.57 -57.30
N GLU A 2 131.16 -15.75 -55.99
CA GLU A 2 130.22 -16.36 -55.05
C GLU A 2 129.08 -15.46 -54.49
N LEU A 3 128.01 -16.16 -54.04
CA LEU A 3 127.17 -15.92 -52.83
C LEU A 3 126.32 -14.63 -52.73
N ARG A 4 125.24 -14.51 -51.93
CA ARG A 4 124.18 -15.34 -51.28
C ARG A 4 123.41 -14.34 -50.36
N ASN A 5 122.21 -14.72 -49.90
CA ASN A 5 121.34 -14.12 -48.87
C ASN A 5 120.21 -13.23 -49.43
N GLY A 6 118.92 -13.41 -49.16
CA GLY A 6 118.24 -14.26 -48.17
C GLY A 6 117.42 -13.41 -47.19
N PHE A 7 116.09 -13.56 -47.26
CA PHE A 7 115.08 -13.34 -46.21
C PHE A 7 114.46 -11.95 -45.93
N GLY A 8 113.11 -11.98 -45.81
CA GLY A 8 112.31 -11.06 -44.98
C GLY A 8 111.07 -10.51 -45.69
N ARG A 9 109.98 -11.24 -45.97
CA ARG A 9 109.12 -12.05 -45.07
C ARG A 9 108.63 -11.26 -43.84
N ARG A 10 107.62 -10.39 -43.99
CA ARG A 10 106.67 -10.10 -42.87
C ARG A 10 105.27 -9.56 -43.24
N ASN A 11 105.04 -8.90 -44.37
CA ASN A 11 103.71 -8.30 -44.66
C ASN A 11 102.72 -9.17 -45.46
N ARG A 12 103.10 -10.38 -45.90
CA ARG A 12 102.19 -11.27 -46.67
C ARG A 12 101.18 -12.03 -45.79
N LYS A 13 101.44 -12.18 -44.49
CA LYS A 13 100.53 -12.92 -43.60
C LYS A 13 99.22 -12.16 -43.36
N GLY A 14 99.27 -10.83 -43.23
CA GLY A 14 98.07 -10.00 -43.11
C GLY A 14 97.18 -10.11 -44.35
N PHE A 15 97.77 -10.02 -45.55
CA PHE A 15 97.02 -10.18 -46.80
C PHE A 15 96.35 -11.56 -46.90
N TYR A 16 97.06 -12.65 -46.59
CA TYR A 16 96.46 -13.99 -46.62
C TYR A 16 95.36 -14.18 -45.57
N PHE A 17 95.51 -13.66 -44.35
CA PHE A 17 94.46 -13.71 -43.33
C PHE A 17 93.25 -12.84 -43.70
N SER A 18 93.45 -11.66 -44.30
CA SER A 18 92.35 -10.81 -44.77
C SER A 18 91.62 -11.41 -45.98
N THR A 19 92.34 -12.04 -46.91
CA THR A 19 91.72 -12.72 -48.05
C THR A 19 91.00 -13.99 -47.62
N ASP A 20 91.56 -14.76 -46.68
CA ASP A 20 90.92 -15.98 -46.15
C ASP A 20 89.67 -15.63 -45.31
N ALA A 21 89.74 -14.56 -44.51
CA ALA A 21 88.57 -14.03 -43.81
C ALA A 21 87.51 -13.48 -44.79
N MET A 22 87.92 -12.83 -45.89
CA MET A 22 86.98 -12.43 -46.95
C MET A 22 86.33 -13.66 -47.58
N PHE A 23 87.10 -14.66 -48.03
CA PHE A 23 86.55 -15.87 -48.63
C PHE A 23 85.66 -16.66 -47.68
N ALA A 24 86.01 -16.75 -46.39
CA ALA A 24 85.18 -17.37 -45.37
C ALA A 24 83.88 -16.57 -45.13
N ALA A 25 83.94 -15.24 -45.14
CA ALA A 25 82.75 -14.39 -45.03
C ALA A 25 81.87 -14.48 -46.29
N THR A 26 82.43 -14.51 -47.50
CA THR A 26 81.65 -14.75 -48.72
C THR A 26 81.07 -16.14 -48.71
N LEU A 27 81.80 -17.16 -48.25
CA LEU A 27 81.28 -18.52 -48.14
C LEU A 27 80.15 -18.57 -47.13
N LEU A 28 80.24 -17.90 -45.98
CA LEU A 28 79.18 -17.80 -44.97
C LEU A 28 77.96 -17.04 -45.48
N ILE A 29 78.15 -15.93 -46.20
CA ILE A 29 77.05 -15.17 -46.79
C ILE A 29 76.40 -15.98 -47.91
N VAL A 30 77.18 -16.62 -48.78
CA VAL A 30 76.67 -17.48 -49.85
C VAL A 30 75.99 -18.72 -49.26
N THR A 31 76.52 -19.33 -48.21
CA THR A 31 75.85 -20.45 -47.53
C THR A 31 74.62 -19.99 -46.76
N ALA A 32 74.57 -18.80 -46.16
CA ALA A 32 73.38 -18.24 -45.53
C ALA A 32 72.31 -17.84 -46.55
N VAL A 33 72.71 -17.31 -47.71
CA VAL A 33 71.83 -17.01 -48.85
C VAL A 33 71.35 -18.30 -49.49
N LEU A 34 72.20 -19.31 -49.66
CA LEU A 34 71.80 -20.64 -50.13
C LEU A 34 70.92 -21.35 -49.11
N PHE A 35 71.20 -21.27 -47.80
CA PHE A 35 70.31 -21.79 -46.74
C PHE A 35 68.97 -21.04 -46.74
N SER A 36 68.97 -19.73 -46.92
CA SER A 36 67.76 -18.91 -47.08
C SER A 36 66.97 -19.36 -48.32
N ILE A 37 67.61 -19.52 -49.47
CA ILE A 37 66.97 -20.00 -50.71
C ILE A 37 66.53 -21.47 -50.59
N TYR A 38 67.22 -22.29 -49.79
CA TYR A 38 66.89 -23.71 -49.59
C TYR A 38 65.76 -23.90 -48.55
N PHE A 39 65.70 -23.07 -47.49
CA PHE A 39 64.61 -23.06 -46.51
C PHE A 39 63.37 -22.30 -47.02
N PHE A 40 63.54 -21.31 -47.90
CA PHE A 40 62.45 -20.66 -48.65
C PHE A 40 62.26 -21.28 -50.03
N LYS A 41 62.47 -22.59 -50.15
CA LYS A 41 61.74 -23.34 -51.17
C LYS A 41 60.34 -23.58 -50.63
N SER A 42 59.50 -22.55 -50.67
CA SER A 42 58.06 -22.73 -50.59
C SER A 42 57.67 -23.64 -51.75
N SER A 43 57.27 -24.87 -51.42
CA SER A 43 56.41 -25.65 -52.32
C SER A 43 55.20 -24.77 -52.69
N PRO A 44 54.63 -24.91 -53.89
CA PRO A 44 53.41 -24.20 -54.24
C PRO A 44 52.23 -24.78 -53.45
N THR A 45 52.14 -24.51 -52.15
CA THR A 45 51.10 -24.96 -51.22
C THR A 45 50.04 -23.88 -51.00
N ALA A 46 49.71 -23.12 -52.05
CA ALA A 46 48.62 -22.15 -52.00
C ALA A 46 47.34 -22.67 -52.69
N GLN A 47 47.44 -23.53 -53.72
CA GLN A 47 46.26 -23.88 -54.53
C GLN A 47 45.29 -24.88 -53.84
N SER A 48 45.78 -25.84 -53.05
CA SER A 48 44.93 -26.84 -52.39
C SER A 48 44.14 -26.28 -51.20
N GLY A 49 44.70 -25.32 -50.44
CA GLY A 49 44.02 -24.66 -49.33
C GLY A 49 42.81 -23.82 -49.75
N TYR A 50 42.93 -23.05 -50.85
CA TYR A 50 41.79 -22.33 -51.44
C TYR A 50 40.72 -23.31 -51.94
N TYR A 51 41.11 -24.42 -52.56
CA TYR A 51 40.17 -25.44 -53.01
C TYR A 51 39.36 -26.07 -51.86
N SER A 52 40.00 -26.41 -50.73
CA SER A 52 39.27 -26.97 -49.58
C SER A 52 38.32 -25.97 -48.94
N GLN A 53 38.69 -24.68 -48.95
CA GLN A 53 37.85 -23.60 -48.43
C GLN A 53 36.67 -23.30 -49.36
N ASP A 54 36.91 -23.18 -50.67
CA ASP A 54 35.87 -22.97 -51.69
C ASP A 54 34.85 -24.11 -51.70
N ILE A 55 35.29 -25.36 -51.49
CA ILE A 55 34.40 -26.51 -51.36
C ILE A 55 33.55 -26.39 -50.11
N ILE A 56 34.15 -26.07 -48.96
CA ILE A 56 33.39 -25.88 -47.72
C ILE A 56 32.37 -24.76 -47.88
N ASP A 57 32.75 -23.63 -48.47
CA ASP A 57 31.84 -22.50 -48.66
C ASP A 57 30.71 -22.84 -49.65
N LEU A 58 31.02 -23.54 -50.74
CA LEU A 58 30.01 -24.02 -51.67
C LEU A 58 29.00 -24.97 -51.00
N LEU A 59 29.48 -25.97 -50.26
CA LEU A 59 28.59 -26.91 -49.59
C LEU A 59 27.74 -26.22 -48.50
N SER A 60 28.23 -25.11 -47.94
CA SER A 60 27.54 -24.35 -46.90
C SER A 60 26.46 -23.43 -47.45
N GLU A 61 26.58 -23.00 -48.70
CA GLU A 61 25.64 -22.06 -49.33
C GLU A 61 24.68 -22.75 -50.30
N MET A 62 25.14 -23.79 -50.99
CA MET A 62 24.32 -24.53 -51.94
C MET A 62 23.19 -25.27 -51.22
N LYS A 63 21.96 -25.07 -51.68
CA LYS A 63 20.79 -25.76 -51.12
C LYS A 63 20.58 -27.10 -51.77
N VAL A 64 19.98 -28.03 -51.03
CA VAL A 64 19.57 -29.34 -51.58
C VAL A 64 18.65 -29.15 -52.80
N SER A 65 17.76 -28.16 -52.78
CA SER A 65 16.87 -27.82 -53.91
C SER A 65 17.59 -27.46 -55.21
N GLU A 66 18.87 -27.07 -55.15
CA GLU A 66 19.66 -26.64 -56.30
C GLU A 66 20.34 -27.81 -57.03
N LEU A 67 20.19 -29.02 -56.49
CA LEU A 67 20.69 -30.24 -57.11
C LEU A 67 19.84 -30.65 -58.33
N ASN A 68 20.41 -31.49 -59.20
CA ASN A 68 19.70 -32.00 -60.38
C ASN A 68 18.39 -32.70 -59.98
N ALA A 69 17.29 -32.39 -60.67
CA ALA A 69 15.96 -32.95 -60.42
C ALA A 69 15.90 -34.49 -60.33
N THR A 70 16.71 -35.20 -61.11
CA THR A 70 16.78 -36.67 -61.09
C THR A 70 17.41 -37.18 -59.79
N TYR A 71 18.45 -36.48 -59.31
CA TYR A 71 19.14 -36.82 -58.07
C TYR A 71 18.32 -36.42 -56.84
N LEU A 72 17.61 -35.29 -56.90
CA LEU A 72 16.64 -34.89 -55.89
C LEU A 72 15.56 -35.95 -55.67
N GLN A 73 15.01 -36.52 -56.74
CA GLN A 73 14.03 -37.61 -56.63
C GLN A 73 14.62 -38.87 -55.98
N GLN A 74 15.89 -39.18 -56.23
CA GLN A 74 16.58 -40.30 -55.59
C GLN A 74 16.84 -40.04 -54.10
N LEU A 75 17.27 -38.83 -53.74
CA LEU A 75 17.48 -38.43 -52.34
C LEU A 75 16.16 -38.47 -51.54
N MET A 76 15.10 -37.88 -52.09
CA MET A 76 13.78 -37.87 -51.46
C MET A 76 13.16 -39.26 -51.35
N ALA A 77 13.49 -40.18 -52.26
CA ALA A 77 13.07 -41.59 -52.16
C ALA A 77 13.91 -42.39 -51.16
N ALA A 78 15.16 -41.99 -50.92
CA ALA A 78 16.09 -42.68 -50.03
C ALA A 78 15.92 -42.29 -48.56
N SER A 79 15.41 -41.09 -48.26
CA SER A 79 15.20 -40.64 -46.88
C SER A 79 14.06 -39.63 -46.72
N ASN A 80 13.25 -39.86 -45.69
CA ASN A 80 12.24 -38.90 -45.21
C ASN A 80 12.86 -37.69 -44.47
N GLN A 81 14.17 -37.71 -44.18
CA GLN A 81 14.89 -36.61 -43.53
C GLN A 81 15.47 -35.60 -44.53
N THR A 82 15.22 -35.78 -45.84
CA THR A 82 15.66 -34.84 -46.88
C THR A 82 14.85 -33.55 -46.81
N ASN A 83 15.50 -32.41 -46.54
CA ASN A 83 14.88 -31.10 -46.64
C ASN A 83 15.54 -30.26 -47.73
N LEU A 84 14.73 -29.88 -48.72
CA LEU A 84 15.17 -29.13 -49.89
C LEU A 84 15.71 -27.73 -49.56
N SER A 85 15.30 -27.14 -48.43
CA SER A 85 15.74 -25.80 -48.03
C SER A 85 17.10 -25.77 -47.35
N ASN A 86 17.61 -26.92 -46.88
CA ASN A 86 18.87 -27.00 -46.17
C ASN A 86 20.05 -26.80 -47.12
N SER A 87 21.15 -26.25 -46.60
CA SER A 87 22.44 -26.35 -47.28
C SER A 87 22.90 -27.81 -47.39
N ILE A 88 23.81 -28.09 -48.30
CA ILE A 88 24.38 -29.44 -48.45
C ILE A 88 25.08 -29.88 -47.16
N ILE A 89 25.83 -29.00 -46.49
CA ILE A 89 26.47 -29.35 -45.22
C ILE A 89 25.43 -29.67 -44.14
N GLU A 90 24.38 -28.86 -44.01
CA GLU A 90 23.32 -29.12 -43.02
C GLU A 90 22.62 -30.46 -43.30
N GLN A 91 22.33 -30.78 -44.57
CA GLN A 91 21.70 -32.03 -44.93
C GLN A 91 22.61 -33.25 -44.70
N ILE A 92 23.90 -33.15 -45.01
CA ILE A 92 24.90 -34.20 -44.71
C ILE A 92 25.01 -34.39 -43.19
N GLY A 93 25.06 -33.30 -42.44
CA GLY A 93 25.10 -33.33 -40.97
C GLY A 93 23.85 -33.99 -40.37
N ILE A 94 22.66 -33.70 -40.91
CA ILE A 94 21.40 -34.36 -40.51
C ILE A 94 21.48 -35.87 -40.73
N TYR A 95 21.85 -36.32 -41.93
CA TYR A 95 21.98 -37.76 -42.20
C TYR A 95 22.99 -38.44 -41.27
N GLN A 96 24.08 -37.75 -40.93
CA GLN A 96 25.08 -38.29 -40.02
C GLN A 96 24.54 -38.44 -38.59
N VAL A 97 23.82 -37.45 -38.06
CA VAL A 97 23.31 -37.50 -36.68
C VAL A 97 22.05 -38.34 -36.52
N THR A 98 21.27 -38.55 -37.60
CA THR A 98 20.11 -39.44 -37.60
C THR A 98 20.46 -40.92 -37.83
N GLY A 99 21.76 -41.24 -38.01
CA GLY A 99 22.24 -42.60 -38.24
C GLY A 99 22.11 -43.09 -39.69
N GLU A 100 21.73 -42.21 -40.62
CA GLU A 100 21.66 -42.48 -42.06
C GLU A 100 23.02 -42.28 -42.75
N THR A 101 24.05 -42.92 -42.22
CA THR A 101 25.44 -42.73 -42.62
C THR A 101 25.68 -43.03 -44.11
N GLU A 102 24.92 -43.97 -44.68
CA GLU A 102 25.01 -44.31 -46.11
C GLU A 102 24.44 -43.20 -47.02
N ASN A 103 23.39 -42.50 -46.57
CA ASN A 103 22.85 -41.35 -47.30
C ASN A 103 23.80 -40.15 -47.20
N ALA A 104 24.40 -39.92 -46.02
CA ALA A 104 25.46 -38.91 -45.83
C ALA A 104 26.65 -39.18 -46.77
N ARG A 105 27.09 -40.45 -46.82
CA ARG A 105 28.20 -40.91 -47.67
C ARG A 105 27.87 -40.74 -49.16
N ASN A 106 26.70 -41.19 -49.60
CA ASN A 106 26.30 -41.11 -51.02
C ASN A 106 26.11 -39.67 -51.48
N LEU A 107 25.56 -38.80 -50.63
CA LEU A 107 25.45 -37.37 -50.90
C LEU A 107 26.81 -36.70 -51.04
N THR A 108 27.70 -36.98 -50.09
CA THR A 108 29.09 -36.50 -50.12
C THR A 108 29.83 -36.98 -51.36
N MET A 109 29.74 -38.28 -51.65
CA MET A 109 30.40 -38.92 -52.80
C MET A 109 29.92 -38.30 -54.11
N THR A 110 28.61 -38.26 -54.35
CA THR A 110 28.03 -37.82 -55.63
C THR A 110 28.41 -36.38 -55.97
N LEU A 111 28.42 -35.51 -54.96
CA LEU A 111 28.77 -34.10 -55.15
C LEU A 111 30.28 -33.92 -55.34
N LEU A 112 31.09 -34.46 -54.43
CA LEU A 112 32.51 -34.15 -54.40
C LEU A 112 33.35 -34.98 -55.40
N GLN A 113 32.90 -36.16 -55.80
CA GLN A 113 33.67 -37.05 -56.69
C GLN A 113 33.92 -36.42 -58.07
N ASN A 114 32.95 -35.66 -58.59
CA ASN A 114 33.07 -34.99 -59.89
C ASN A 114 33.61 -33.55 -59.77
N MET A 115 33.45 -32.92 -58.59
CA MET A 115 33.98 -31.58 -58.34
C MET A 115 35.49 -31.57 -58.07
N ILE A 116 36.00 -32.60 -57.40
CA ILE A 116 37.42 -32.69 -57.05
C ILE A 116 38.15 -33.53 -58.11
N PRO A 117 39.12 -32.97 -58.86
CA PRO A 117 39.87 -33.70 -59.88
C PRO A 117 40.54 -34.96 -59.33
N ALA A 118 40.59 -36.04 -60.14
CA ALA A 118 41.11 -37.35 -59.73
C ALA A 118 42.60 -37.36 -59.29
N ARG A 119 43.33 -36.27 -59.51
CA ARG A 119 44.71 -36.08 -59.02
C ARG A 119 44.81 -35.76 -57.53
N TYR A 120 43.69 -35.48 -56.85
CA TYR A 120 43.63 -35.21 -55.41
C TYR A 120 42.86 -36.33 -54.69
N GLY A 121 43.41 -36.78 -53.58
CA GLY A 121 42.67 -37.49 -52.55
C GLY A 121 41.90 -36.49 -51.69
N PHE A 122 40.74 -36.91 -51.18
CA PHE A 122 39.93 -36.05 -50.33
C PHE A 122 39.14 -36.84 -49.30
N SER A 123 38.82 -36.19 -48.18
CA SER A 123 37.81 -36.66 -47.25
C SER A 123 36.96 -35.52 -46.71
N LEU A 124 35.70 -35.83 -46.41
CA LEU A 124 34.82 -34.97 -45.64
C LEU A 124 34.60 -35.63 -44.27
N ALA A 125 34.80 -34.88 -43.20
CA ALA A 125 34.58 -35.34 -41.83
C ALA A 125 33.68 -34.37 -41.05
N ILE A 126 32.91 -34.90 -40.11
CA ILE A 126 32.14 -34.12 -39.11
C ILE A 126 32.62 -34.57 -37.73
N ASP A 127 33.11 -33.64 -36.91
CA ASP A 127 33.67 -33.90 -35.57
C ASP A 127 34.65 -35.09 -35.57
N ASP A 128 35.60 -35.06 -36.51
CA ASP A 128 36.63 -36.08 -36.77
C ASP A 128 36.14 -37.45 -37.29
N VAL A 129 34.83 -37.64 -37.49
CA VAL A 129 34.28 -38.84 -38.15
C VAL A 129 34.27 -38.66 -39.66
N VAL A 130 35.09 -39.45 -40.37
CA VAL A 130 35.17 -39.43 -41.85
C VAL A 130 33.92 -40.06 -42.47
N LEU A 131 33.19 -39.27 -43.26
CA LEU A 131 31.96 -39.67 -43.95
C LEU A 131 32.24 -40.37 -45.29
N TYR A 132 33.17 -39.80 -46.04
CA TYR A 132 33.62 -40.33 -47.33
C TYR A 132 35.08 -39.96 -47.54
N GLN A 133 35.82 -40.89 -48.15
CA GLN A 133 37.21 -40.70 -48.52
C GLN A 133 37.46 -41.30 -49.91
N ARG A 134 38.18 -40.55 -50.75
CA ARG A 134 38.75 -41.04 -52.01
C ARG A 134 40.27 -41.04 -51.89
N ASP A 135 40.86 -42.23 -51.96
CA ASP A 135 42.31 -42.42 -51.97
C ASP A 135 42.92 -42.27 -53.37
N LEU A 136 44.21 -41.95 -53.43
CA LEU A 136 45.01 -41.94 -54.65
C LEU A 136 45.73 -43.27 -54.82
N ASP A 137 45.66 -43.86 -56.02
CA ASP A 137 46.39 -45.08 -56.34
C ASP A 137 47.90 -44.79 -56.44
N SER A 138 48.69 -45.52 -55.63
CA SER A 138 50.14 -45.76 -55.67
C SER A 138 51.13 -44.86 -54.87
N SER A 139 51.61 -45.44 -53.76
CA SER A 139 53.03 -45.68 -53.42
C SER A 139 54.06 -44.52 -53.41
N LYS A 140 53.73 -43.30 -52.97
CA LYS A 140 54.74 -42.31 -52.55
C LYS A 140 54.32 -41.53 -51.30
N SER A 141 55.17 -41.56 -50.29
CA SER A 141 54.98 -40.92 -48.98
C SER A 141 55.46 -39.47 -49.01
N ALA A 142 54.51 -38.53 -48.99
CA ALA A 142 54.53 -37.22 -48.32
C ALA A 142 53.29 -36.45 -48.82
N PHE A 143 52.13 -36.71 -48.22
CA PHE A 143 50.90 -36.01 -48.54
C PHE A 143 50.89 -34.66 -47.82
N ASP A 144 50.82 -33.56 -48.56
CA ASP A 144 50.45 -32.27 -47.97
C ASP A 144 48.94 -32.26 -47.78
N VAL A 145 48.48 -32.36 -46.53
CA VAL A 145 47.06 -32.35 -46.17
C VAL A 145 46.67 -30.92 -45.86
N GLN A 146 45.80 -30.35 -46.69
CA GLN A 146 45.18 -29.04 -46.44
C GLN A 146 43.72 -29.25 -46.05
N SER A 147 43.21 -28.45 -45.12
CA SER A 147 41.80 -28.54 -44.74
C SER A 147 41.08 -27.20 -44.63
N GLY A 148 39.84 -27.20 -45.11
CA GLY A 148 38.85 -26.16 -44.88
C GLY A 148 37.92 -26.62 -43.76
N LYS A 149 37.61 -25.73 -42.82
CA LYS A 149 36.74 -26.02 -41.67
C LYS A 149 35.61 -25.00 -41.59
N ARG A 150 34.41 -25.46 -41.26
CA ARG A 150 33.28 -24.58 -40.90
C ARG A 150 32.54 -25.12 -39.69
N PHE A 151 32.08 -24.18 -38.88
CA PHE A 151 31.22 -24.44 -37.74
C PHE A 151 29.76 -24.42 -38.19
N VAL A 152 29.00 -25.45 -37.83
CA VAL A 152 27.57 -25.58 -38.15
C VAL A 152 26.80 -25.76 -36.85
N SER A 153 25.91 -24.82 -36.54
CA SER A 153 25.07 -24.89 -35.34
C SER A 153 23.81 -25.71 -35.59
N GLY A 154 23.30 -26.39 -34.55
CA GLY A 154 22.06 -27.17 -34.61
C GLY A 154 22.24 -28.64 -34.99
N ILE A 155 23.46 -29.16 -35.01
CA ILE A 155 23.78 -30.55 -35.37
C ILE A 155 24.63 -31.16 -34.25
N SER A 156 24.14 -32.23 -33.59
CA SER A 156 24.84 -32.98 -32.54
C SER A 156 24.32 -34.41 -32.54
N ALA A 157 25.21 -35.37 -32.30
CA ALA A 157 24.88 -36.78 -32.34
C ALA A 157 23.83 -37.15 -31.26
N ALA A 158 22.85 -37.97 -31.64
CA ALA A 158 21.82 -38.53 -30.76
C ALA A 158 20.92 -37.52 -30.02
N LYS A 159 20.78 -36.29 -30.53
CA LYS A 159 19.84 -35.31 -30.01
C LYS A 159 18.86 -34.84 -31.13
N PRO A 160 17.68 -34.29 -30.82
CA PRO A 160 16.67 -33.84 -31.80
C PRO A 160 16.95 -32.45 -32.42
N VAL A 161 17.03 -32.33 -33.76
CA VAL A 161 17.49 -31.10 -34.47
C VAL A 161 16.58 -29.87 -34.24
N LYS A 162 15.33 -30.10 -33.87
CA LYS A 162 14.30 -29.09 -33.65
C LYS A 162 13.56 -29.39 -32.35
N GLY A 163 13.17 -28.33 -31.65
CA GLY A 163 12.35 -28.42 -30.45
C GLY A 163 11.20 -27.42 -30.46
N PHE A 164 10.67 -27.21 -29.28
CA PHE A 164 9.53 -26.35 -29.01
C PHE A 164 9.97 -25.21 -28.10
N THR A 165 9.45 -24.02 -28.35
CA THR A 165 9.44 -22.93 -27.37
C THR A 165 7.99 -22.54 -27.16
N SER A 166 7.61 -22.31 -25.91
CA SER A 166 6.27 -21.89 -25.57
C SER A 166 6.33 -20.63 -24.73
N ARG A 167 5.29 -19.82 -24.81
CA ARG A 167 4.98 -18.78 -23.82
C ARG A 167 3.58 -19.00 -23.30
N ALA A 168 3.38 -18.79 -22.01
CA ALA A 168 2.06 -18.83 -21.39
C ALA A 168 1.54 -17.41 -21.20
N PHE A 169 0.22 -17.25 -21.20
CA PHE A 169 -0.44 -15.98 -20.89
C PHE A 169 -1.89 -16.19 -20.46
N LEU A 170 -2.45 -15.20 -19.76
CA LEU A 170 -3.88 -15.09 -19.53
C LEU A 170 -4.54 -14.65 -20.84
N SER A 171 -5.34 -15.53 -21.41
CA SER A 171 -6.02 -15.34 -22.70
C SER A 171 -7.36 -14.64 -22.61
N GLY A 172 -7.90 -14.49 -21.40
CA GLY A 172 -9.19 -13.84 -21.14
C GLY A 172 -9.65 -14.09 -19.71
N ALA A 173 -10.84 -13.57 -19.38
CA ALA A 173 -11.55 -13.89 -18.15
C ALA A 173 -12.87 -14.58 -18.48
N SER A 174 -13.16 -15.63 -17.74
CA SER A 174 -14.43 -16.33 -17.68
C SER A 174 -15.29 -15.85 -16.51
N ASN A 175 -14.66 -15.45 -15.39
CA ASN A 175 -15.37 -15.16 -14.14
C ASN A 175 -14.54 -14.28 -13.17
N ARG A 176 -13.98 -13.16 -13.66
CA ARG A 176 -13.10 -12.29 -12.87
C ARG A 176 -13.85 -11.41 -11.88
N TYR A 177 -13.37 -11.37 -10.65
CA TYR A 177 -13.98 -10.57 -9.59
C TYR A 177 -13.65 -9.08 -9.80
N VAL A 178 -14.67 -8.25 -9.71
CA VAL A 178 -14.59 -6.78 -9.72
C VAL A 178 -15.42 -6.25 -8.56
N PHE A 179 -14.80 -5.41 -7.74
CA PHE A 179 -15.42 -4.80 -6.57
C PHE A 179 -15.87 -3.38 -6.89
N SER A 180 -17.12 -3.06 -6.55
CA SER A 180 -17.68 -1.71 -6.64
C SER A 180 -18.00 -1.21 -5.23
N TYR A 181 -17.62 0.03 -4.92
CA TYR A 181 -17.74 0.62 -3.58
C TYR A 181 -18.58 1.90 -3.59
N ILE A 182 -19.34 2.09 -2.52
CA ILE A 182 -19.73 3.41 -2.01
C ILE A 182 -18.98 3.62 -0.70
N TYR A 183 -18.34 4.77 -0.54
CA TYR A 183 -17.71 5.15 0.72
C TYR A 183 -18.59 6.15 1.48
N PHE A 184 -18.80 5.89 2.76
CA PHE A 184 -19.46 6.81 3.68
C PHE A 184 -18.36 7.58 4.42
N GLY A 185 -18.45 8.91 4.40
CA GLY A 185 -17.54 9.78 5.14
C GLY A 185 -17.61 9.54 6.65
N GLY A 186 -16.79 10.25 7.43
CA GLY A 186 -16.77 10.10 8.88
C GLY A 186 -18.13 10.32 9.56
N TYR A 187 -19.01 11.11 8.93
CA TYR A 187 -20.40 11.21 9.34
C TYR A 187 -21.33 11.57 8.16
N VAL A 188 -22.29 10.70 7.86
CA VAL A 188 -23.26 10.89 6.78
C VAL A 188 -24.69 10.87 7.33
N GLY A 189 -25.30 12.05 7.35
CA GLY A 189 -26.75 12.22 7.51
C GLY A 189 -27.24 12.27 8.96
N ASP A 190 -28.56 12.33 9.08
CA ASP A 190 -29.34 12.26 10.32
C ASP A 190 -30.80 11.99 9.92
N GLY A 191 -31.05 10.76 9.47
CA GLY A 191 -32.30 10.33 8.85
C GLY A 191 -32.08 9.22 7.83
N ASN A 192 -33.07 9.01 6.98
CA ASN A 192 -32.92 8.07 5.86
C ASN A 192 -32.02 8.70 4.81
N PHE A 193 -31.28 7.90 4.06
CA PHE A 193 -30.51 8.44 2.96
C PHE A 193 -30.41 7.49 1.78
N VAL A 194 -30.05 8.08 0.64
CA VAL A 194 -29.99 7.44 -0.67
C VAL A 194 -28.61 7.66 -1.26
N HIS A 195 -28.02 6.62 -1.85
CA HIS A 195 -26.74 6.73 -2.57
C HIS A 195 -26.77 5.91 -3.85
N TYR A 196 -26.00 6.36 -4.85
CA TYR A 196 -25.81 5.61 -6.09
C TYR A 196 -24.57 4.74 -6.04
N LEU A 197 -24.71 3.47 -6.47
CA LEU A 197 -23.63 2.53 -6.72
C LEU A 197 -23.56 2.26 -8.22
N THR A 198 -22.40 2.42 -8.85
CA THR A 198 -22.23 2.05 -10.27
C THR A 198 -21.52 0.70 -10.35
N LEU A 199 -22.21 -0.31 -10.90
CA LEU A 199 -21.66 -1.61 -11.22
C LEU A 199 -21.13 -1.63 -12.67
N PRO A 200 -20.20 -2.55 -13.01
CA PRO A 200 -19.78 -2.76 -14.40
C PRO A 200 -20.98 -2.94 -15.33
N THR A 201 -20.88 -2.42 -16.55
CA THR A 201 -21.94 -2.56 -17.57
C THR A 201 -22.02 -3.99 -18.14
N VAL A 202 -20.95 -4.76 -18.00
CA VAL A 202 -20.86 -6.17 -18.39
C VAL A 202 -20.36 -6.98 -17.20
N TYR A 203 -21.25 -7.79 -16.63
CA TYR A 203 -20.93 -8.82 -15.64
C TYR A 203 -21.85 -10.03 -15.84
N THR A 204 -21.43 -11.20 -15.38
CA THR A 204 -22.16 -12.47 -15.49
C THR A 204 -23.07 -12.71 -14.29
N ASN A 205 -22.57 -12.46 -13.07
CA ASN A 205 -23.32 -12.60 -11.83
C ASN A 205 -22.77 -11.68 -10.73
N ILE A 206 -23.56 -11.52 -9.68
CA ILE A 206 -23.17 -10.90 -8.41
C ILE A 206 -22.86 -12.01 -7.43
N ASN A 207 -21.70 -11.95 -6.79
CA ASN A 207 -21.26 -12.96 -5.83
C ASN A 207 -21.79 -12.65 -4.44
N GLU A 208 -21.64 -11.40 -4.03
CA GLU A 208 -22.01 -10.92 -2.70
C GLU A 208 -22.18 -9.40 -2.73
N ALA A 209 -22.95 -8.91 -1.77
CA ALA A 209 -23.06 -7.50 -1.43
C ALA A 209 -23.11 -7.38 0.09
N TYR A 210 -22.41 -6.42 0.66
CA TYR A 210 -22.44 -6.17 2.11
C TYR A 210 -22.04 -4.73 2.40
N PHE A 211 -22.30 -4.29 3.62
CA PHE A 211 -21.71 -3.06 4.13
C PHE A 211 -20.79 -3.35 5.32
N GLU A 212 -19.81 -2.49 5.48
CA GLU A 212 -18.96 -2.40 6.65
C GLU A 212 -18.98 -0.96 7.15
N GLY A 213 -19.37 -0.72 8.40
CA GLY A 213 -19.42 0.64 8.91
C GLY A 213 -19.92 0.78 10.34
N VAL A 214 -19.74 1.98 10.90
CA VAL A 214 -20.32 2.34 12.19
C VAL A 214 -21.75 2.80 11.96
N ILE A 215 -22.71 1.97 12.37
CA ILE A 215 -24.13 2.23 12.17
C ILE A 215 -24.84 2.10 13.52
N PRO A 216 -25.39 3.17 14.08
CA PRO A 216 -25.88 3.19 15.46
C PRO A 216 -27.28 2.60 15.64
N GLU A 217 -27.97 2.21 14.56
CA GLU A 217 -29.40 1.86 14.55
C GLU A 217 -29.75 0.86 13.44
N ASP A 218 -30.91 0.20 13.60
CA ASP A 218 -31.48 -0.72 12.63
C ASP A 218 -32.03 0.02 11.40
N PHE A 219 -31.86 -0.58 10.22
CA PHE A 219 -32.40 -0.04 8.97
C PHE A 219 -32.83 -1.13 7.98
N ASP A 220 -33.75 -0.75 7.10
CA ASP A 220 -34.11 -1.53 5.91
C ASP A 220 -33.34 -1.04 4.69
N LEU A 221 -32.79 -1.96 3.91
CA LEU A 221 -32.15 -1.66 2.62
C LEU A 221 -33.15 -1.84 1.48
N TYR A 222 -33.15 -0.89 0.54
CA TYR A 222 -33.83 -1.04 -0.74
C TYR A 222 -32.84 -0.82 -1.87
N VAL A 223 -32.79 -1.75 -2.81
CA VAL A 223 -31.97 -1.66 -4.04
C VAL A 223 -32.92 -1.48 -5.21
N ASN A 224 -32.79 -0.36 -5.94
CA ASN A 224 -33.67 -0.01 -7.07
C ASN A 224 -35.16 -0.10 -6.71
N ASP A 225 -35.53 0.50 -5.57
CA ASP A 225 -36.89 0.47 -4.99
C ASP A 225 -37.40 -0.91 -4.52
N ALA A 226 -36.64 -1.99 -4.71
CA ALA A 226 -36.97 -3.31 -4.21
C ALA A 226 -36.37 -3.54 -2.82
N TYR A 227 -37.17 -4.08 -1.89
CA TYR A 227 -36.70 -4.44 -0.55
C TYR A 227 -35.59 -5.50 -0.63
N SER A 228 -34.51 -5.26 0.13
CA SER A 228 -33.27 -6.04 0.10
C SER A 228 -32.79 -6.49 1.49
N GLY A 229 -33.66 -6.42 2.51
CA GLY A 229 -33.39 -6.94 3.85
C GLY A 229 -33.45 -5.87 4.95
N THR A 230 -33.60 -6.36 6.18
CA THR A 230 -33.50 -5.57 7.42
C THR A 230 -32.17 -5.90 8.09
N PHE A 231 -31.44 -4.88 8.49
CA PHE A 231 -30.15 -4.97 9.14
C PHE A 231 -30.28 -4.42 10.55
N LEU A 232 -29.84 -5.22 11.52
CA LEU A 232 -30.00 -4.93 12.94
C LEU A 232 -28.65 -4.49 13.51
N LYS A 233 -28.65 -3.50 14.41
CA LYS A 233 -27.45 -3.12 15.16
C LYS A 233 -26.97 -4.29 16.00
N THR A 234 -25.69 -4.61 15.92
CA THR A 234 -25.08 -5.72 16.66
C THR A 234 -23.98 -5.31 17.63
N SER A 235 -23.34 -4.15 17.42
CA SER A 235 -22.25 -3.60 18.23
C SER A 235 -22.78 -2.75 19.39
N ILE A 236 -22.07 -2.81 20.50
CA ILE A 236 -22.30 -1.97 21.69
C ILE A 236 -21.43 -0.71 21.70
N ASP A 237 -20.44 -0.60 20.79
CA ASP A 237 -19.47 0.50 20.73
C ASP A 237 -19.48 1.15 19.33
N ASP A 238 -19.52 2.48 19.30
CA ASP A 238 -19.55 3.31 18.10
C ASP A 238 -18.16 3.41 17.41
N LEU A 239 -17.11 2.79 17.95
CA LEU A 239 -15.78 2.69 17.31
C LEU A 239 -15.54 1.38 16.54
N ILE A 240 -16.45 0.41 16.67
CA ILE A 240 -16.32 -0.92 16.06
C ILE A 240 -17.24 -0.96 14.83
N PRO A 241 -16.69 -1.04 13.60
CA PRO A 241 -17.52 -1.19 12.42
C PRO A 241 -18.16 -2.58 12.39
N GLU A 242 -19.40 -2.63 11.93
CA GLU A 242 -20.14 -3.88 11.73
C GLU A 242 -20.09 -4.28 10.26
N THR A 243 -19.88 -5.57 10.00
CA THR A 243 -19.98 -6.15 8.65
C THR A 243 -21.23 -7.01 8.55
N GLN A 244 -22.17 -6.67 7.66
CA GLN A 244 -23.38 -7.47 7.43
C GLN A 244 -23.67 -7.65 5.94
N TYR A 245 -23.99 -8.88 5.55
CA TYR A 245 -24.19 -9.30 4.17
C TYR A 245 -25.65 -9.21 3.75
N VAL A 246 -25.88 -8.72 2.53
CA VAL A 246 -27.17 -8.80 1.86
C VAL A 246 -27.46 -10.27 1.56
N ASP A 247 -28.65 -10.74 1.96
CA ASP A 247 -29.07 -12.12 1.69
C ASP A 247 -29.03 -12.42 0.18
N SER A 248 -28.53 -13.61 -0.16
CA SER A 248 -28.40 -14.07 -1.56
C SER A 248 -29.70 -13.96 -2.37
N GLY A 249 -30.87 -14.04 -1.72
CA GLY A 249 -32.19 -13.88 -2.35
C GLY A 249 -32.46 -12.47 -2.88
N TYR A 250 -31.75 -11.44 -2.40
CA TYR A 250 -31.91 -10.05 -2.82
C TYR A 250 -30.84 -9.57 -3.80
N LEU A 251 -29.81 -10.37 -4.10
CA LEU A 251 -28.75 -9.99 -5.04
C LEU A 251 -29.27 -9.74 -6.46
N SER A 252 -30.41 -10.33 -6.83
CA SER A 252 -31.06 -10.08 -8.12
C SER A 252 -31.67 -8.69 -8.28
N ASN A 253 -31.76 -7.88 -7.20
CA ASN A 253 -32.26 -6.51 -7.26
C ASN A 253 -31.23 -5.53 -7.87
N PHE A 254 -29.96 -5.91 -7.90
CA PHE A 254 -28.89 -5.14 -8.52
C PHE A 254 -28.84 -5.38 -10.02
N VAL A 255 -28.54 -4.34 -10.79
CA VAL A 255 -28.51 -4.35 -12.27
C VAL A 255 -27.20 -3.74 -12.80
N PRO A 256 -26.79 -4.02 -14.04
CA PRO A 256 -25.62 -3.35 -14.65
C PRO A 256 -25.76 -1.82 -14.69
N GLY A 257 -24.65 -1.12 -14.46
CA GLY A 257 -24.63 0.34 -14.39
C GLY A 257 -25.08 0.89 -13.02
N THR A 258 -25.75 2.04 -13.04
CA THR A 258 -26.12 2.76 -11.82
C THR A 258 -27.30 2.11 -11.09
N ASN A 259 -27.11 1.83 -9.80
CA ASN A 259 -28.09 1.30 -8.88
C ASN A 259 -28.36 2.32 -7.78
N THR A 260 -29.62 2.42 -7.36
CA THR A 260 -30.02 3.27 -6.23
C THR A 260 -30.08 2.42 -4.97
N LEU A 261 -29.35 2.80 -3.93
CA LEU A 261 -29.42 2.21 -2.60
C LEU A 261 -30.12 3.17 -1.66
N ARG A 262 -31.22 2.73 -1.03
CA ARG A 262 -31.89 3.51 0.03
C ARG A 262 -31.75 2.80 1.38
N PHE A 263 -31.30 3.55 2.36
CA PHE A 263 -31.10 3.12 3.74
C PHE A 263 -32.20 3.78 4.58
N ASN A 264 -33.19 2.99 5.00
CA ASN A 264 -34.35 3.45 5.75
C ASN A 264 -34.23 3.05 7.22
N PHE A 265 -33.80 3.99 8.05
CA PHE A 265 -33.66 3.80 9.49
C PHE A 265 -35.01 3.80 10.20
N THR A 266 -35.12 2.93 11.20
CA THR A 266 -36.37 2.71 11.94
C THR A 266 -36.74 3.89 12.86
N SER A 267 -35.76 4.57 13.45
CA SER A 267 -35.99 5.70 14.36
C SER A 267 -36.17 7.06 13.65
N GLY A 268 -35.69 7.16 12.40
CA GLY A 268 -35.59 8.40 11.64
C GLY A 268 -34.42 9.32 12.01
N ASN A 269 -33.48 8.89 12.86
CA ASN A 269 -32.25 9.64 13.22
C ASN A 269 -30.95 8.89 12.88
N GLY A 270 -31.01 7.94 11.94
CA GLY A 270 -29.83 7.15 11.59
C GLY A 270 -28.75 7.94 10.85
N TYR A 271 -27.50 7.49 10.99
CA TYR A 271 -26.33 8.03 10.30
C TYR A 271 -25.32 6.91 10.03
N PHE A 272 -24.35 7.16 9.15
CA PHE A 272 -23.15 6.32 9.01
C PHE A 272 -21.93 7.07 9.54
N GLY A 273 -21.22 6.48 10.49
CA GLY A 273 -20.01 7.03 11.14
C GLY A 273 -18.70 6.62 10.47
N GLY A 274 -18.68 6.56 9.14
CA GLY A 274 -17.61 5.94 8.35
C GLY A 274 -17.91 4.49 7.96
N GLY A 275 -17.45 4.10 6.77
CA GLY A 275 -17.63 2.75 6.24
C GLY A 275 -17.73 2.70 4.72
N PHE A 276 -18.11 1.54 4.19
CA PHE A 276 -18.43 1.35 2.78
C PHE A 276 -19.55 0.34 2.55
N PHE A 277 -20.18 0.43 1.39
CA PHE A 277 -21.00 -0.63 0.80
C PHE A 277 -20.22 -1.25 -0.37
N ARG A 278 -20.02 -2.56 -0.39
CA ARG A 278 -19.27 -3.29 -1.42
C ARG A 278 -20.18 -4.26 -2.16
N VAL A 279 -20.05 -4.32 -3.48
CA VAL A 279 -20.61 -5.38 -4.32
C VAL A 279 -19.50 -6.04 -5.11
N SER A 280 -19.45 -7.37 -5.05
CA SER A 280 -18.55 -8.21 -5.84
C SER A 280 -19.29 -8.78 -7.04
N THR A 281 -18.75 -8.55 -8.24
CA THR A 281 -19.33 -9.02 -9.50
C THR A 281 -18.31 -9.83 -10.28
N ASN A 282 -18.78 -10.79 -11.08
CA ASN A 282 -17.93 -11.52 -12.01
C ASN A 282 -18.03 -10.94 -13.42
N THR A 283 -16.91 -10.71 -14.07
CA THR A 283 -16.87 -10.22 -15.46
C THR A 283 -15.94 -11.06 -16.33
N THR A 284 -16.21 -11.02 -17.62
CA THR A 284 -15.30 -11.54 -18.65
C THR A 284 -14.36 -10.48 -19.20
N ASP A 285 -14.56 -9.22 -18.81
CA ASP A 285 -13.68 -8.11 -19.20
C ASP A 285 -12.39 -8.13 -18.37
N ILE A 286 -11.27 -7.95 -19.06
CA ILE A 286 -9.93 -7.91 -18.47
C ILE A 286 -9.31 -6.51 -18.55
N SER A 287 -9.99 -5.57 -19.22
CA SER A 287 -9.50 -4.22 -19.47
C SER A 287 -10.03 -3.22 -18.45
N ASP A 288 -9.20 -2.25 -18.09
CA ASP A 288 -9.62 -1.04 -17.38
C ASP A 288 -9.11 0.18 -18.16
N VAL A 289 -9.96 0.67 -19.06
CA VAL A 289 -9.64 1.78 -19.97
C VAL A 289 -9.30 3.07 -19.21
N SER A 290 -9.73 3.21 -17.95
CA SER A 290 -9.50 4.42 -17.17
C SER A 290 -8.01 4.64 -16.82
N LEU A 291 -7.21 3.58 -16.76
CA LEU A 291 -5.77 3.63 -16.48
C LEU A 291 -4.94 4.10 -17.69
N GLU A 292 -5.51 4.03 -18.90
CA GLU A 292 -4.86 4.38 -20.17
C GLU A 292 -5.12 5.84 -20.58
N THR A 293 -6.00 6.54 -19.86
CA THR A 293 -6.40 7.92 -20.16
C THR A 293 -5.76 8.91 -19.19
N SER A 294 -5.14 9.96 -19.73
CA SER A 294 -4.52 11.01 -18.92
C SER A 294 -5.53 12.00 -18.35
N GLU A 295 -6.58 12.31 -19.10
CA GLU A 295 -7.61 13.30 -18.72
C GLU A 295 -8.86 12.58 -18.24
N ILE A 296 -9.19 12.74 -16.97
CA ILE A 296 -10.34 12.09 -16.32
C ILE A 296 -11.42 13.13 -16.05
N ASN A 297 -12.65 12.79 -16.44
CA ASN A 297 -13.87 13.51 -16.08
C ASN A 297 -14.67 12.64 -15.11
N LYS A 298 -14.66 12.99 -13.82
CA LYS A 298 -15.31 12.19 -12.78
C LYS A 298 -16.47 12.95 -12.16
N LYS A 299 -17.65 12.34 -12.19
CA LYS A 299 -18.83 12.80 -11.46
C LYS A 299 -18.91 12.04 -10.13
N ILE A 300 -18.95 12.78 -9.04
CA ILE A 300 -19.02 12.28 -7.67
C ILE A 300 -20.42 12.61 -7.17
N GLU A 301 -21.28 11.59 -7.11
CA GLU A 301 -22.64 11.76 -6.59
C GLU A 301 -22.59 11.97 -5.08
N LEU A 302 -23.35 12.93 -4.58
CA LEU A 302 -23.50 13.17 -3.14
C LEU A 302 -24.67 12.33 -2.59
N PRO A 303 -24.63 11.89 -1.32
CA PRO A 303 -25.75 11.17 -0.73
C PRO A 303 -26.97 12.08 -0.65
N GLY A 304 -28.15 11.54 -1.00
CA GLY A 304 -29.42 12.19 -0.70
C GLY A 304 -29.79 11.97 0.76
N ILE A 305 -29.85 13.02 1.58
CA ILE A 305 -30.12 12.94 3.02
C ILE A 305 -31.56 13.41 3.26
N TYR A 306 -32.41 12.51 3.75
CA TYR A 306 -33.83 12.73 4.08
C TYR A 306 -33.95 12.90 5.60
N GLY A 307 -33.61 14.09 6.04
CA GLY A 307 -33.41 14.44 7.44
C GLY A 307 -32.56 15.70 7.54
N VAL A 308 -31.95 15.96 8.69
CA VAL A 308 -31.09 17.17 8.78
C VAL A 308 -29.85 16.97 7.93
N ILE A 309 -29.55 17.93 7.05
CA ILE A 309 -28.36 17.88 6.21
C ILE A 309 -27.14 18.03 7.12
N ASN A 310 -26.40 16.94 7.26
CA ASN A 310 -25.18 16.89 8.04
C ASN A 310 -24.21 15.91 7.39
N LEU A 311 -23.36 16.41 6.50
CA LEU A 311 -22.38 15.62 5.78
C LEU A 311 -20.97 16.04 6.18
N TYR A 312 -20.23 15.16 6.82
CA TYR A 312 -18.78 15.20 7.01
C TYR A 312 -18.17 14.10 6.14
N SER A 313 -17.58 14.49 5.01
CA SER A 313 -17.09 13.55 4.01
C SER A 313 -15.83 14.07 3.33
N SER A 314 -15.41 13.41 2.27
CA SER A 314 -14.28 13.81 1.42
C SER A 314 -14.43 13.26 0.01
N PHE A 315 -13.57 13.73 -0.89
CA PHE A 315 -13.38 13.12 -2.20
C PHE A 315 -11.90 13.05 -2.55
N ILE A 316 -11.53 12.07 -3.37
CA ILE A 316 -10.15 11.83 -3.79
C ILE A 316 -9.92 12.45 -5.17
N VAL A 317 -8.81 13.19 -5.31
CA VAL A 317 -8.31 13.72 -6.57
C VAL A 317 -6.93 13.13 -6.85
N PRO A 318 -6.83 12.01 -7.61
CA PRO A 318 -5.58 11.28 -7.83
C PRO A 318 -4.70 11.89 -8.94
N GLY A 319 -4.80 13.21 -9.14
CA GLY A 319 -4.10 13.91 -10.22
C GLY A 319 -4.14 15.42 -10.07
N ASN A 320 -3.66 16.12 -11.09
CA ASN A 320 -3.67 17.57 -11.16
C ASN A 320 -5.07 18.08 -11.54
N LEU A 321 -5.78 18.68 -10.59
CA LEU A 321 -7.12 19.23 -10.76
C LEU A 321 -7.11 20.40 -11.75
N SER A 322 -7.93 20.32 -12.80
CA SER A 322 -8.06 21.34 -13.83
C SER A 322 -9.41 22.06 -13.80
N SER A 323 -10.48 21.38 -13.40
CA SER A 323 -11.83 21.94 -13.34
C SER A 323 -12.65 21.30 -12.23
N MET A 324 -13.59 22.06 -11.67
CA MET A 324 -14.56 21.59 -10.68
C MET A 324 -15.91 22.27 -10.90
N GLU A 325 -17.00 21.55 -10.69
CA GLU A 325 -18.36 22.09 -10.66
C GLU A 325 -19.13 21.43 -9.52
N LEU A 326 -19.85 22.23 -8.75
CA LEU A 326 -20.74 21.73 -7.69
C LEU A 326 -22.18 22.01 -8.07
N PHE A 327 -23.02 20.98 -8.10
CA PHE A 327 -24.46 21.11 -8.23
C PHE A 327 -25.13 20.66 -6.94
N LEU A 328 -25.98 21.51 -6.37
CA LEU A 328 -26.76 21.24 -5.17
C LEU A 328 -28.24 21.33 -5.50
N ASN A 329 -28.98 20.31 -5.11
CA ASN A 329 -30.43 20.32 -5.02
C ASN A 329 -30.79 19.98 -3.57
N TYR A 330 -31.38 20.92 -2.84
CA TYR A 330 -31.74 20.73 -1.44
C TYR A 330 -33.05 21.43 -1.10
N SER A 331 -33.69 21.05 0.00
CA SER A 331 -34.80 21.78 0.60
C SER A 331 -34.53 21.97 2.08
N SER A 332 -34.63 23.18 2.62
CA SER A 332 -34.30 23.42 4.03
C SER A 332 -35.06 24.61 4.62
N ASP A 333 -35.46 24.52 5.89
CA ASP A 333 -35.96 25.65 6.69
C ASP A 333 -34.83 26.48 7.33
N LEU A 334 -33.59 25.99 7.26
CA LEU A 334 -32.40 26.62 7.83
C LEU A 334 -31.39 27.02 6.74
N PRO A 335 -30.50 27.99 7.03
CA PRO A 335 -29.38 28.29 6.15
C PRO A 335 -28.52 27.06 5.88
N VAL A 336 -28.10 26.87 4.63
CA VAL A 336 -27.25 25.76 4.18
C VAL A 336 -25.90 26.32 3.73
N PHE A 337 -24.83 25.66 4.13
CA PHE A 337 -23.48 25.98 3.70
C PHE A 337 -22.77 24.75 3.12
N VAL A 338 -21.79 25.01 2.26
CA VAL A 338 -20.84 24.01 1.75
C VAL A 338 -19.41 24.53 1.91
N ASN A 339 -18.58 23.73 2.57
CA ASN A 339 -17.13 23.94 2.60
C ASN A 339 -16.43 22.85 1.78
N LEU A 340 -15.51 23.26 0.91
CA LEU A 340 -14.61 22.40 0.14
C LEU A 340 -13.17 22.77 0.51
N GLY A 341 -12.37 21.80 0.94
CA GLY A 341 -10.97 22.04 1.30
C GLY A 341 -10.80 23.13 2.36
N GLY A 342 -11.75 23.21 3.31
CA GLY A 342 -11.78 24.22 4.39
C GLY A 342 -12.20 25.63 3.97
N ARG A 343 -12.68 25.83 2.74
CA ARG A 343 -13.22 27.12 2.28
C ARG A 343 -14.72 27.01 2.01
N THR A 344 -15.49 27.96 2.51
CA THR A 344 -16.91 28.10 2.18
C THR A 344 -17.06 28.52 0.72
N VAL A 345 -17.70 27.66 -0.07
CA VAL A 345 -17.97 27.88 -1.50
C VAL A 345 -19.44 28.18 -1.77
N TYR A 346 -20.30 27.89 -0.81
CA TYR A 346 -21.72 28.18 -0.85
C TYR A 346 -22.22 28.48 0.56
N ASP A 347 -23.01 29.54 0.71
CA ASP A 347 -23.69 29.92 1.93
C ASP A 347 -24.98 30.64 1.54
N SER A 348 -26.13 30.08 1.93
CA SER A 348 -27.45 30.58 1.56
C SER A 348 -28.41 30.48 2.73
N ASN A 349 -29.12 31.57 2.99
CA ASN A 349 -30.23 31.63 3.93
C ASN A 349 -31.60 31.39 3.26
N THR A 350 -31.61 30.96 1.99
CA THR A 350 -32.84 30.68 1.25
C THR A 350 -33.53 29.46 1.83
N THR A 351 -34.83 29.59 2.13
CA THR A 351 -35.67 28.50 2.66
C THR A 351 -36.49 27.83 1.56
N GLY A 352 -36.89 26.58 1.79
CA GLY A 352 -37.58 25.75 0.81
C GLY A 352 -36.60 25.09 -0.18
N GLN A 353 -37.11 24.64 -1.32
CA GLN A 353 -36.32 23.94 -2.33
C GLN A 353 -35.45 24.90 -3.15
N VAL A 354 -34.18 24.56 -3.29
CA VAL A 354 -33.15 25.31 -4.01
C VAL A 354 -32.38 24.37 -4.91
N GLU A 355 -32.24 24.76 -6.18
CA GLU A 355 -31.29 24.16 -7.12
C GLU A 355 -30.26 25.21 -7.50
N VAL A 356 -28.98 24.89 -7.36
CA VAL A 356 -27.89 25.80 -7.64
C VAL A 356 -26.69 25.06 -8.23
N THR A 357 -26.11 25.64 -9.28
CA THR A 357 -24.83 25.21 -9.84
C THR A 357 -23.79 26.28 -9.52
N ILE A 358 -22.67 25.87 -8.92
CA ILE A 358 -21.50 26.69 -8.69
C ILE A 358 -20.45 26.25 -9.73
N PRO A 359 -20.28 27.00 -10.83
CA PRO A 359 -19.42 26.61 -11.93
C PRO A 359 -17.93 26.76 -11.59
N ASN A 360 -17.08 26.17 -12.42
CA ASN A 360 -15.63 26.22 -12.26
C ASN A 360 -15.04 27.62 -12.10
N ASN A 361 -15.56 28.63 -12.81
CA ASN A 361 -15.03 29.99 -12.71
C ASN A 361 -15.18 30.57 -11.29
N ASP A 362 -16.25 30.20 -10.59
CA ASP A 362 -16.52 30.68 -9.23
C ASP A 362 -15.71 29.86 -8.22
N LEU A 363 -15.66 28.54 -8.38
CA LEU A 363 -14.85 27.66 -7.53
C LEU A 363 -13.35 27.95 -7.64
N ALA A 364 -12.81 28.12 -8.85
CA ALA A 364 -11.40 28.42 -9.08
C ALA A 364 -11.00 29.83 -8.58
N ALA A 365 -11.97 30.74 -8.38
CA ALA A 365 -11.72 32.04 -7.75
C ALA A 365 -11.61 31.94 -6.21
N LEU A 366 -12.24 30.93 -5.60
CA LEU A 366 -12.27 30.72 -4.15
C LEU A 366 -11.25 29.67 -3.67
N LEU A 367 -10.94 28.68 -4.52
CA LEU A 367 -10.13 27.52 -4.21
C LEU A 367 -8.82 27.55 -4.98
N TYR A 368 -7.74 27.13 -4.32
CA TYR A 368 -6.44 26.95 -4.96
C TYR A 368 -6.22 25.48 -5.33
N TYR A 369 -6.55 25.13 -6.59
CA TYR A 369 -6.54 23.74 -7.09
C TYR A 369 -5.23 22.96 -6.90
N PRO A 370 -4.03 23.56 -6.93
CA PRO A 370 -2.81 22.82 -6.63
C PRO A 370 -2.78 22.23 -5.21
N ASN A 371 -3.45 22.86 -4.23
CA ASN A 371 -3.58 22.30 -2.87
C ASN A 371 -4.67 21.22 -2.77
N LEU A 372 -5.50 21.07 -3.79
CA LEU A 372 -6.57 20.07 -3.87
C LEU A 372 -6.22 18.92 -4.83
N SER A 373 -5.03 18.96 -5.42
CA SER A 373 -4.52 17.97 -6.36
C SER A 373 -3.72 16.90 -5.63
N LEU A 374 -3.71 15.67 -6.16
CA LEU A 374 -2.95 14.52 -5.61
C LEU A 374 -3.22 14.26 -4.12
N THR A 375 -4.46 14.51 -3.67
CA THR A 375 -4.82 14.41 -2.25
C THR A 375 -6.29 14.07 -2.05
N THR A 376 -6.66 13.87 -0.80
CA THR A 376 -8.04 13.76 -0.35
C THR A 376 -8.53 15.12 0.09
N VAL A 377 -9.65 15.59 -0.47
CA VAL A 377 -10.20 16.91 -0.19
C VAL A 377 -11.39 16.77 0.76
N PRO A 378 -11.36 17.39 1.95
CA PRO A 378 -12.48 17.34 2.88
C PRO A 378 -13.69 18.14 2.33
N LEU A 379 -14.89 17.58 2.52
CA LEU A 379 -16.18 18.12 2.11
C LEU A 379 -17.11 18.20 3.33
N ARG A 380 -17.66 19.39 3.58
CA ARG A 380 -18.66 19.63 4.62
C ARG A 380 -19.91 20.26 4.01
N ILE A 381 -21.08 19.69 4.28
CA ILE A 381 -22.38 20.28 3.95
C ILE A 381 -23.26 20.26 5.19
N GLY A 382 -23.76 21.42 5.62
CA GLY A 382 -24.61 21.48 6.81
C GLY A 382 -25.28 22.83 7.04
N HIS A 383 -25.61 23.11 8.30
CA HIS A 383 -26.33 24.30 8.74
C HIS A 383 -25.54 25.07 9.81
N TYR A 384 -25.52 26.40 9.80
CA TYR A 384 -24.83 27.20 10.83
C TYR A 384 -25.59 27.27 12.18
N GLN A 385 -26.92 27.13 12.17
CA GLN A 385 -27.78 27.39 13.36
C GLN A 385 -28.22 26.14 14.15
N THR A 386 -27.83 24.94 13.74
CA THR A 386 -28.28 23.67 14.37
C THR A 386 -27.17 22.69 14.68
N VAL A 387 -25.89 23.07 14.47
CA VAL A 387 -24.78 22.32 15.04
C VAL A 387 -24.66 22.71 16.53
N SER A 388 -25.68 22.37 17.32
CA SER A 388 -25.39 21.91 18.67
C SER A 388 -24.71 20.57 18.49
N SER A 389 -23.38 20.61 18.39
CA SER A 389 -22.59 19.42 18.63
C SER A 389 -23.15 18.78 19.90
N ASN A 390 -23.41 17.48 19.86
CA ASN A 390 -23.51 16.75 21.11
C ASN A 390 -22.16 17.02 21.80
N GLN A 391 -22.19 17.82 22.87
CA GLN A 391 -21.05 17.92 23.75
C GLN A 391 -21.02 16.61 24.53
N THR A 392 -20.58 15.52 23.92
CA THR A 392 -20.08 14.36 24.67
C THR A 392 -18.66 14.66 25.09
N GLY A 393 -18.54 15.77 25.82
CA GLY A 393 -17.52 15.95 26.83
C GLY A 393 -17.35 14.69 27.66
N ASN A 394 -16.13 14.36 28.03
CA ASN A 394 -15.93 13.75 29.33
C ASN A 394 -16.49 14.72 30.38
N VAL A 395 -17.78 14.63 30.64
CA VAL A 395 -18.51 15.40 31.63
C VAL A 395 -17.80 15.26 32.97
N THR A 396 -17.48 16.39 33.58
CA THR A 396 -16.61 16.43 34.75
C THR A 396 -17.44 16.67 36.00
N ASP A 397 -17.19 15.86 37.02
CA ASP A 397 -17.67 16.10 38.37
C ASP A 397 -16.54 16.68 39.20
N VAL A 398 -16.75 17.90 39.67
CA VAL A 398 -15.80 18.61 40.52
C VAL A 398 -16.36 18.68 41.93
N VAL A 399 -15.55 18.41 42.94
CA VAL A 399 -15.88 18.75 44.32
C VAL A 399 -14.93 19.81 44.83
N ILE A 400 -15.50 20.96 45.19
CA ILE A 400 -14.79 22.07 45.79
C ILE A 400 -14.74 21.83 47.30
N THR A 401 -13.54 21.80 47.87
CA THR A 401 -13.29 21.48 49.28
C THR A 401 -12.64 22.66 49.99
N THR A 402 -13.40 23.36 50.82
CA THR A 402 -13.02 24.64 51.44
C THR A 402 -12.76 24.48 52.94
N SER A 403 -11.62 24.94 53.42
CA SER A 403 -11.42 25.11 54.86
C SER A 403 -12.28 26.29 55.37
N VAL A 404 -13.05 26.08 56.45
CA VAL A 404 -13.78 27.14 57.16
C VAL A 404 -13.27 27.31 58.60
N ALA A 405 -12.06 26.81 58.87
CA ALA A 405 -11.41 26.92 60.17
C ALA A 405 -10.97 28.36 60.49
N LYS A 406 -10.66 28.62 61.76
CA LYS A 406 -10.29 29.97 62.26
C LYS A 406 -9.11 30.60 61.52
N THR A 407 -8.19 29.80 60.99
CA THR A 407 -7.03 30.31 60.23
C THR A 407 -7.42 30.98 58.91
N MET A 408 -8.64 30.74 58.44
CA MET A 408 -9.21 31.39 57.27
C MET A 408 -9.79 32.79 57.57
N GLU A 409 -9.86 33.21 58.84
CA GLU A 409 -10.22 34.59 59.25
C GLU A 409 -9.09 35.60 58.98
N ASN A 410 -7.89 35.15 58.63
CA ASN A 410 -6.76 36.03 58.36
C ASN A 410 -7.03 36.94 57.16
N MET A 411 -6.76 38.25 57.32
CA MET A 411 -6.82 39.24 56.24
C MET A 411 -5.41 39.52 55.71
N ASP A 412 -4.82 38.51 55.08
CA ASP A 412 -3.44 38.56 54.56
C ASP A 412 -3.34 38.31 53.05
N ILE A 413 -4.49 38.34 52.36
CA ILE A 413 -4.55 38.37 50.89
C ILE A 413 -4.41 39.82 50.41
N LEU A 414 -3.30 40.11 49.76
CA LEU A 414 -2.98 41.40 49.15
C LEU A 414 -3.95 41.73 48.02
N GLY A 415 -4.26 43.02 47.85
CA GLY A 415 -5.17 43.50 46.79
C GLY A 415 -6.66 43.42 47.13
N THR A 416 -7.01 42.96 48.34
CA THR A 416 -8.40 42.92 48.84
C THR A 416 -8.46 43.22 50.35
N ASN A 417 -9.65 43.53 50.86
CA ASN A 417 -9.92 43.69 52.31
C ASN A 417 -10.70 42.49 52.87
N LEU A 418 -10.69 41.35 52.16
CA LEU A 418 -11.38 40.13 52.54
C LEU A 418 -10.51 39.26 53.46
N THR A 419 -11.16 38.43 54.29
CA THR A 419 -10.51 37.28 54.93
C THR A 419 -10.12 36.24 53.88
N ARG A 420 -9.25 35.27 54.19
CA ARG A 420 -8.95 34.16 53.26
C ARG A 420 -10.23 33.43 52.85
N LEU A 421 -11.16 33.20 53.79
CA LEU A 421 -12.47 32.61 53.47
C LEU A 421 -13.27 33.53 52.55
N GLY A 422 -13.33 34.84 52.84
CA GLY A 422 -14.00 35.82 51.98
C GLY A 422 -13.45 35.83 50.55
N ALA A 423 -12.13 35.77 50.40
CA ALA A 423 -11.49 35.65 49.09
C ALA A 423 -11.83 34.33 48.38
N ALA A 424 -11.80 33.20 49.09
CA ALA A 424 -12.18 31.91 48.53
C ALA A 424 -13.63 31.90 48.02
N LYS A 425 -14.58 32.48 48.76
CA LYS A 425 -16.00 32.57 48.35
C LYS A 425 -16.17 33.32 47.01
N GLU A 426 -15.49 34.45 46.83
CA GLU A 426 -15.56 35.22 45.58
C GLU A 426 -14.94 34.48 44.39
N LEU A 427 -13.84 33.76 44.64
CA LEU A 427 -13.16 32.94 43.63
C LEU A 427 -13.98 31.70 43.26
N ASP A 428 -14.69 31.10 44.22
CA ASP A 428 -15.59 29.97 43.99
C ASP A 428 -16.77 30.35 43.08
N TYR A 429 -17.36 31.54 43.25
CA TYR A 429 -18.41 32.01 42.34
C TYR A 429 -17.90 32.08 40.90
N THR A 430 -16.70 32.62 40.70
CA THR A 430 -16.07 32.71 39.38
C THR A 430 -15.78 31.32 38.80
N PHE A 431 -15.30 30.40 39.62
CA PHE A 431 -15.01 29.03 39.19
C PHE A 431 -16.27 28.27 38.80
N ILE A 432 -17.33 28.37 39.61
CA ILE A 432 -18.62 27.72 39.36
C ILE A 432 -19.23 28.22 38.06
N ASP A 433 -19.27 29.55 37.85
CA ASP A 433 -19.78 30.17 36.62
C ASP A 433 -19.07 29.61 35.38
N ILE A 434 -17.73 29.60 35.38
CA ILE A 434 -16.94 29.11 34.24
C ILE A 434 -17.14 27.60 34.00
N VAL A 435 -17.12 26.78 35.05
CA VAL A 435 -17.24 25.31 34.91
C VAL A 435 -18.63 24.87 34.50
N LEU A 436 -19.69 25.48 35.06
CA LEU A 436 -21.09 25.15 34.74
C LEU A 436 -21.57 25.75 33.42
N ASN A 437 -20.90 26.79 32.91
CA ASN A 437 -21.14 27.28 31.55
C ASN A 437 -20.77 26.24 30.47
N SER A 438 -20.03 25.19 30.82
CA SER A 438 -19.84 23.99 29.98
C SER A 438 -20.85 22.91 30.32
N SER A 439 -21.65 22.49 29.33
CA SER A 439 -22.79 21.60 29.56
C SER A 439 -22.38 20.21 30.06
N GLY A 440 -23.13 19.68 31.01
CA GLY A 440 -22.93 18.34 31.57
C GLY A 440 -21.95 18.25 32.75
N ASN A 441 -21.24 19.32 33.10
CA ASN A 441 -20.44 19.39 34.34
C ASN A 441 -21.35 19.50 35.58
N ARG A 442 -20.87 19.00 36.71
CA ARG A 442 -21.55 19.12 38.01
C ARG A 442 -20.56 19.47 39.11
N ILE A 443 -21.00 20.24 40.08
CA ILE A 443 -20.16 20.70 41.19
C ILE A 443 -20.79 20.25 42.52
N GLY A 444 -19.97 19.64 43.37
CA GLY A 444 -20.28 19.38 44.78
C GLY A 444 -19.47 20.28 45.69
N LEU A 445 -19.97 20.51 46.91
CA LEU A 445 -19.34 21.42 47.87
C LEU A 445 -19.11 20.70 49.20
N VAL A 446 -17.89 20.83 49.72
CA VAL A 446 -17.49 20.31 51.03
C VAL A 446 -16.77 21.40 51.81
N SER A 447 -17.18 21.59 53.06
CA SER A 447 -16.44 22.40 54.03
C SER A 447 -15.89 21.54 55.15
N TYR A 448 -14.78 21.97 55.75
CA TYR A 448 -14.22 21.27 56.91
C TYR A 448 -13.58 22.23 57.92
N PHE A 449 -13.61 21.82 59.19
CA PHE A 449 -13.00 22.51 60.32
C PHE A 449 -12.88 21.53 61.50
N ALA A 450 -11.85 21.68 62.32
CA ALA A 450 -11.56 20.77 63.42
C ALA A 450 -11.61 19.29 62.98
N ALA A 451 -12.21 18.44 63.82
CA ALA A 451 -12.47 17.04 63.52
C ALA A 451 -13.69 16.80 62.62
N ASN A 452 -14.32 17.83 62.04
CA ASN A 452 -15.55 17.74 61.25
C ASN A 452 -15.32 18.09 59.77
N ALA A 453 -16.04 17.41 58.89
CA ALA A 453 -16.20 17.75 57.49
C ALA A 453 -17.68 17.55 57.13
N GLN A 454 -18.22 18.40 56.26
CA GLN A 454 -19.63 18.41 55.88
C GLN A 454 -19.76 18.38 54.36
N LYS A 455 -20.68 17.56 53.84
CA LYS A 455 -21.15 17.63 52.45
C LYS A 455 -22.19 18.73 52.37
N ASP A 456 -21.74 19.94 52.08
CA ASP A 456 -22.61 21.13 52.02
C ASP A 456 -23.53 21.10 50.80
N SER A 457 -23.04 20.53 49.69
CA SER A 457 -23.86 20.21 48.52
C SER A 457 -23.39 18.90 47.89
N TRP A 458 -24.35 18.12 47.40
CA TRP A 458 -24.11 17.03 46.46
C TRP A 458 -23.72 17.60 45.08
N LEU A 459 -23.44 16.72 44.11
CA LEU A 459 -23.18 17.15 42.73
C LEU A 459 -24.44 17.81 42.14
N ASP A 460 -24.35 19.11 41.85
CA ASP A 460 -25.44 19.93 41.31
C ASP A 460 -25.01 20.72 40.07
N ILE A 461 -26.00 21.22 39.34
CA ILE A 461 -25.88 22.14 38.19
C ILE A 461 -26.52 23.50 38.47
N ASP A 462 -27.27 23.66 39.56
CA ASP A 462 -27.89 24.92 39.92
C ASP A 462 -26.85 25.87 40.54
N GLU A 463 -26.28 26.74 39.70
CA GLU A 463 -25.35 27.78 40.11
C GLU A 463 -25.91 28.63 41.26
N THR A 464 -27.21 28.91 41.29
CA THR A 464 -27.82 29.75 42.32
C THR A 464 -27.79 29.04 43.67
N ASP A 465 -28.08 27.75 43.72
CA ASP A 465 -28.06 26.96 44.97
C ASP A 465 -26.65 26.78 45.51
N LEU A 466 -25.70 26.47 44.63
CA LEU A 466 -24.27 26.35 44.96
C LEU A 466 -23.72 27.68 45.49
N ASN A 467 -24.02 28.79 44.82
CA ASN A 467 -23.61 30.13 45.25
C ASN A 467 -24.26 30.52 46.57
N ASN A 468 -25.52 30.17 46.82
CA ASN A 468 -26.19 30.42 48.11
C ASN A 468 -25.59 29.59 49.24
N THR A 469 -25.21 28.34 48.96
CA THR A 469 -24.53 27.46 49.92
C THR A 469 -23.17 28.03 50.31
N ILE A 470 -22.36 28.45 49.34
CA ILE A 470 -21.08 29.12 49.61
C ILE A 470 -21.31 30.41 50.39
N LYS A 471 -22.28 31.26 50.01
CA LYS A 471 -22.61 32.50 50.75
C LYS A 471 -22.86 32.25 52.24
N ALA A 472 -23.43 31.10 52.60
CA ALA A 472 -23.72 30.73 53.99
C ALA A 472 -22.50 30.21 54.79
N TYR A 473 -21.34 30.04 54.16
CA TYR A 473 -20.11 29.69 54.88
C TYR A 473 -19.71 30.80 55.85
N ASP A 474 -19.61 30.44 57.12
CA ASP A 474 -19.13 31.29 58.21
C ASP A 474 -17.88 30.66 58.82
N GLU A 475 -16.90 31.49 59.17
CA GLU A 475 -15.72 31.02 59.88
C GLU A 475 -16.11 30.35 61.21
N LYS A 476 -15.50 29.20 61.49
CA LYS A 476 -15.70 28.48 62.74
C LYS A 476 -14.59 28.83 63.73
N ASN A 477 -14.97 29.10 64.97
CA ASN A 477 -14.04 29.43 66.06
C ASN A 477 -13.28 28.18 66.58
N SER A 478 -12.58 27.49 65.68
CA SER A 478 -11.66 26.39 65.97
C SER A 478 -10.41 26.54 65.10
N PRO A 479 -9.20 26.54 65.69
CA PRO A 479 -7.95 26.58 64.94
C PRO A 479 -7.63 25.23 64.26
N ASN A 480 -8.19 24.14 64.78
CA ASN A 480 -7.92 22.80 64.25
C ASN A 480 -8.53 22.59 62.85
N ARG A 481 -7.89 21.74 62.04
CA ARG A 481 -8.17 21.44 60.63
C ARG A 481 -7.88 19.96 60.33
N ALA A 482 -8.88 19.22 59.86
CA ALA A 482 -8.72 17.84 59.38
C ALA A 482 -8.87 17.76 57.84
N LEU A 483 -7.84 18.18 57.09
CA LEU A 483 -7.87 18.20 55.62
C LEU A 483 -8.21 16.83 55.01
N CYS A 484 -7.67 15.76 55.60
CA CYS A 484 -7.91 14.41 55.14
C CYS A 484 -9.39 13.98 55.26
N LYS A 485 -10.16 14.54 56.21
CA LYS A 485 -11.61 14.30 56.34
C LYS A 485 -12.36 15.06 55.25
N GLY A 486 -11.95 16.29 54.94
CA GLY A 486 -12.45 17.01 53.75
C GLY A 486 -12.27 16.19 52.48
N ILE A 487 -11.06 15.68 52.23
CA ILE A 487 -10.77 14.78 51.09
C ILE A 487 -11.68 13.53 51.10
N ARG A 488 -11.93 12.95 52.28
CA ARG A 488 -12.80 11.76 52.41
C ARG A 488 -14.25 12.08 52.04
N GLU A 489 -14.83 13.15 52.57
CA GLU A 489 -16.20 13.54 52.25
C GLU A 489 -16.35 13.89 50.75
N SER A 490 -15.36 14.59 50.18
CA SER A 490 -15.34 14.92 48.75
C SER A 490 -15.26 13.67 47.87
N LYS A 491 -14.43 12.70 48.27
CA LYS A 491 -14.38 11.37 47.64
C LYS A 491 -15.74 10.66 47.74
N GLU A 492 -16.42 10.71 48.87
CA GLU A 492 -17.73 10.07 49.04
C GLU A 492 -18.83 10.67 48.15
N ILE A 493 -18.83 11.99 47.94
CA ILE A 493 -19.74 12.63 46.97
C ILE A 493 -19.50 12.05 45.56
N LEU A 494 -18.23 12.03 45.12
CA LEU A 494 -17.87 11.52 43.79
C LEU A 494 -18.21 10.03 43.65
N LEU A 495 -17.91 9.19 44.63
CA LEU A 495 -18.22 7.76 44.56
C LEU A 495 -19.72 7.45 44.64
N GLY A 496 -20.51 8.32 45.28
CA GLY A 496 -21.95 8.15 45.41
C GLY A 496 -22.74 8.58 44.17
N GLN A 497 -22.25 9.55 43.40
CA GLN A 497 -23.03 10.22 42.35
C GLN A 497 -22.33 10.35 40.98
N SER A 498 -21.02 10.07 40.91
CA SER A 498 -20.25 10.02 39.68
C SER A 498 -20.09 8.57 39.18
N ASP A 499 -19.80 8.40 37.90
CA ASP A 499 -19.52 7.10 37.29
C ASP A 499 -18.15 7.09 36.58
N SER A 500 -17.73 5.94 36.05
CA SER A 500 -16.39 5.77 35.46
C SER A 500 -16.21 6.44 34.09
N SER A 501 -17.30 6.86 33.44
CA SER A 501 -17.25 7.66 32.20
C SER A 501 -16.98 9.14 32.46
N ARG A 502 -17.09 9.59 33.72
CA ARG A 502 -16.93 10.99 34.13
C ARG A 502 -15.55 11.25 34.68
N LYS A 503 -14.97 12.41 34.35
CA LYS A 503 -13.75 12.88 35.02
C LYS A 503 -14.11 13.31 36.44
N ARG A 504 -13.29 12.89 37.40
CA ARG A 504 -13.52 13.16 38.82
C ARG A 504 -12.40 14.05 39.35
N ILE A 505 -12.76 15.22 39.84
CA ILE A 505 -11.81 16.23 40.30
C ILE A 505 -12.17 16.65 41.73
N ILE A 506 -11.16 16.76 42.59
CA ILE A 506 -11.26 17.42 43.88
C ILE A 506 -10.36 18.65 43.83
N MET A 507 -10.94 19.81 44.13
CA MET A 507 -10.24 21.08 44.25
C MET A 507 -10.13 21.44 45.74
N LEU A 508 -8.92 21.55 46.24
CA LEU A 508 -8.61 21.83 47.64
C LEU A 508 -8.24 23.29 47.83
N MET A 509 -8.93 23.96 48.74
CA MET A 509 -8.79 25.40 48.97
C MET A 509 -8.60 25.64 50.46
N THR A 510 -7.33 25.79 50.83
CA THR A 510 -6.93 25.85 52.22
C THR A 510 -5.56 26.50 52.36
N ASP A 511 -5.20 26.83 53.58
CA ASP A 511 -3.84 27.14 53.99
C ASP A 511 -2.94 25.89 54.16
N GLY A 512 -3.39 24.70 53.75
CA GLY A 512 -2.61 23.43 53.75
C GLY A 512 -2.28 22.84 55.13
N ASP A 513 -2.32 23.66 56.17
CA ASP A 513 -1.94 23.31 57.54
C ASP A 513 -3.06 22.47 58.20
N THR A 514 -2.72 21.26 58.64
CA THR A 514 -3.67 20.28 59.18
C THR A 514 -3.10 19.65 60.45
N ASP A 515 -3.87 19.64 61.53
CA ASP A 515 -3.43 19.20 62.86
C ASP A 515 -4.31 18.10 63.47
N ASP A 516 -5.50 17.86 62.90
CA ASP A 516 -6.40 16.79 63.29
C ASP A 516 -6.30 15.60 62.32
N PRO A 517 -6.01 14.37 62.80
CA PRO A 517 -5.89 13.20 61.95
C PRO A 517 -7.25 12.65 61.47
N CYS A 518 -7.20 11.85 60.41
CA CYS A 518 -8.38 11.17 59.85
C CYS A 518 -8.96 10.12 60.77
N SER A 519 -8.07 9.39 61.44
CA SER A 519 -8.38 8.47 62.50
C SER A 519 -7.26 8.54 63.52
N PRO A 520 -7.57 8.74 64.82
CA PRO A 520 -6.56 8.71 65.88
C PRO A 520 -5.81 7.37 65.97
N ALA A 521 -6.36 6.30 65.38
CA ALA A 521 -5.77 4.97 65.36
C ALA A 521 -4.95 4.65 64.09
N ALA A 522 -4.96 5.55 63.08
CA ALA A 522 -4.19 5.36 61.85
C ALA A 522 -2.73 5.84 62.05
N PRO A 523 -1.73 5.14 61.49
CA PRO A 523 -0.34 5.55 61.57
C PRO A 523 -0.07 6.82 60.73
N GLY A 524 0.92 7.61 61.14
CA GLY A 524 1.38 8.81 60.43
C GLY A 524 0.83 10.12 61.00
N THR A 525 1.48 11.23 60.65
CA THR A 525 1.03 12.59 61.01
C THR A 525 -0.26 12.97 60.26
N PRO A 526 -1.03 13.97 60.72
CA PRO A 526 -2.22 14.45 60.01
C PRO A 526 -1.98 14.75 58.52
N GLU A 527 -0.84 15.36 58.18
CA GLU A 527 -0.40 15.67 56.81
C GLU A 527 -0.17 14.38 56.00
N GLN A 528 0.55 13.40 56.58
CA GLN A 528 0.78 12.10 55.95
C GLN A 528 -0.52 11.35 55.69
N GLN A 529 -1.50 11.46 56.59
CA GLN A 529 -2.82 10.85 56.41
C GLN A 529 -3.62 11.55 55.29
N ALA A 530 -3.52 12.87 55.15
CA ALA A 530 -4.12 13.61 54.03
C ALA A 530 -3.52 13.21 52.68
N ILE A 531 -2.19 13.16 52.59
CA ILE A 531 -1.46 12.72 51.38
C ILE A 531 -1.85 11.28 51.04
N TRP A 532 -1.89 10.39 52.04
CA TRP A 532 -2.28 8.99 51.81
C TRP A 532 -3.70 8.86 51.27
N GLU A 533 -4.67 9.58 51.84
CA GLU A 533 -6.06 9.56 51.37
C GLU A 533 -6.17 10.06 49.92
N ALA A 534 -5.46 11.13 49.56
CA ALA A 534 -5.44 11.64 48.19
C ALA A 534 -4.81 10.64 47.20
N CYS A 535 -3.61 10.14 47.49
CA CYS A 535 -2.92 9.15 46.66
C CYS A 535 -3.72 7.86 46.50
N ASN A 536 -4.37 7.39 47.57
CA ASN A 536 -5.24 6.22 47.51
C ASN A 536 -6.48 6.47 46.64
N ALA A 537 -7.09 7.65 46.76
CA ALA A 537 -8.23 8.05 45.92
C ALA A 537 -7.86 8.12 44.43
N THR A 538 -6.69 8.65 44.09
CA THR A 538 -6.18 8.66 42.72
C THR A 538 -5.93 7.25 42.19
N ALA A 539 -5.23 6.42 42.95
CA ALA A 539 -4.83 5.09 42.51
C ALA A 539 -6.04 4.18 42.21
N LEU A 540 -7.02 4.20 43.11
CA LEU A 540 -8.21 3.32 43.03
C LEU A 540 -9.33 3.89 42.15
N TYR A 541 -9.55 5.20 42.17
CA TYR A 541 -10.75 5.81 41.59
C TYR A 541 -10.47 6.86 40.51
N LYS A 542 -9.20 7.04 40.13
CA LYS A 542 -8.76 7.98 39.09
C LYS A 542 -9.19 9.44 39.36
N ILE A 543 -9.30 9.81 40.63
CA ILE A 543 -9.63 11.17 41.06
C ILE A 543 -8.39 12.06 40.89
N LYS A 544 -8.55 13.23 40.29
CA LYS A 544 -7.50 14.25 40.17
C LYS A 544 -7.62 15.30 41.28
N PHE A 545 -6.49 15.76 41.81
CA PHE A 545 -6.42 16.74 42.90
C PHE A 545 -5.77 18.04 42.45
N TYR A 546 -6.50 19.15 42.45
CA TYR A 546 -5.91 20.47 42.34
C TYR A 546 -5.84 21.10 43.72
N ALA A 547 -4.67 21.62 44.09
CA ALA A 547 -4.43 22.15 45.41
C ALA A 547 -4.03 23.63 45.31
N ILE A 548 -4.73 24.50 46.03
CA ILE A 548 -4.46 25.94 46.05
C ILE A 548 -4.24 26.40 47.49
N GLY A 549 -3.02 26.84 47.77
CA GLY A 549 -2.58 27.39 49.05
C GLY A 549 -2.94 28.88 49.19
N PHE A 550 -3.73 29.23 50.21
CA PHE A 550 -4.17 30.61 50.46
C PHE A 550 -3.31 31.34 51.49
N GLY A 551 -2.83 32.53 51.10
CA GLY A 551 -2.20 33.48 52.02
C GLY A 551 -0.76 33.14 52.41
N VAL A 552 -0.23 33.92 53.36
CA VAL A 552 1.14 33.76 53.87
C VAL A 552 1.19 32.59 54.85
N GLY A 553 2.10 31.63 54.62
CA GLY A 553 2.29 30.48 55.50
C GLY A 553 1.37 29.29 55.18
N ALA A 554 0.94 29.15 53.93
CA ALA A 554 0.33 27.91 53.47
C ALA A 554 1.35 26.74 53.51
N ASP A 555 0.93 25.55 53.92
CA ASP A 555 1.78 24.35 53.91
C ASP A 555 1.96 23.83 52.47
N ASN A 556 2.98 24.37 51.81
CA ASN A 556 3.31 24.05 50.43
C ASN A 556 3.70 22.58 50.23
N ASP A 557 4.44 22.00 51.18
CA ASP A 557 4.99 20.65 51.03
C ASP A 557 3.87 19.60 51.05
N THR A 558 2.89 19.76 51.94
CA THR A 558 1.72 18.87 52.01
C THR A 558 0.83 19.03 50.79
N MET A 559 0.53 20.26 50.38
CA MET A 559 -0.36 20.55 49.26
C MET A 559 0.24 20.14 47.90
N GLU A 560 1.55 20.32 47.72
CA GLU A 560 2.26 19.87 46.52
C GLU A 560 2.30 18.34 46.43
N GLN A 561 2.54 17.63 47.54
CA GLN A 561 2.49 16.17 47.55
C GLN A 561 1.10 15.63 47.22
N ILE A 562 0.03 16.29 47.69
CA ILE A 562 -1.35 15.92 47.35
C ILE A 562 -1.62 16.08 45.84
N ALA A 563 -1.22 17.21 45.23
CA ALA A 563 -1.39 17.41 43.79
C ALA A 563 -0.55 16.40 42.97
N ASN A 564 0.68 16.13 43.41
CA ASN A 564 1.58 15.18 42.75
C ASN A 564 1.04 13.74 42.72
N CYS A 565 0.19 13.34 43.68
CA CYS A 565 -0.49 12.04 43.66
C CYS A 565 -1.23 11.78 42.33
N SER A 566 -1.76 12.83 41.68
CA SER A 566 -2.49 12.74 40.40
C SER A 566 -1.78 13.37 39.20
N GLY A 567 -0.51 13.76 39.34
CA GLY A 567 0.25 14.43 38.28
C GLY A 567 -0.29 15.81 37.91
N THR A 568 -1.03 16.45 38.81
CA THR A 568 -1.60 17.80 38.67
C THR A 568 -0.72 18.83 39.38
N LYS A 569 -1.04 20.12 39.22
CA LYS A 569 -0.22 21.22 39.76
C LYS A 569 -0.74 21.73 41.10
N TYR A 570 0.20 22.11 41.95
CA TYR A 570 -0.03 22.95 43.13
C TYR A 570 0.16 24.41 42.78
N TYR A 571 -0.72 25.26 43.33
CA TYR A 571 -0.66 26.72 43.19
C TYR A 571 -0.64 27.37 44.56
N GLN A 572 0.06 28.49 44.69
CA GLN A 572 0.05 29.31 45.90
C GLN A 572 0.10 30.77 45.49
N SER A 573 -0.69 31.59 46.15
CA SER A 573 -0.52 33.04 46.13
C SER A 573 -1.14 33.67 47.37
N ASN A 574 -0.61 34.83 47.75
CA ASN A 574 -1.21 35.72 48.72
C ASN A 574 -1.75 37.00 48.05
N ASN A 575 -1.92 37.04 46.73
CA ASN A 575 -2.45 38.17 45.99
C ASN A 575 -3.79 37.78 45.34
N PHE A 576 -4.83 38.58 45.59
CA PHE A 576 -6.17 38.29 45.10
C PHE A 576 -6.24 38.21 43.56
N SER A 577 -5.57 39.11 42.84
CA SER A 577 -5.57 39.10 41.38
C SER A 577 -4.87 37.87 40.79
N GLU A 578 -3.81 37.39 41.44
CA GLU A 578 -3.13 36.16 41.02
C GLU A 578 -3.98 34.92 41.31
N LEU A 579 -4.63 34.88 42.48
CA LEU A 579 -5.58 33.82 42.82
C LEU A 579 -6.76 33.79 41.85
N ASP A 580 -7.34 34.95 41.49
CA ASP A 580 -8.40 35.06 40.47
C ASP A 580 -7.94 34.49 39.13
N GLN A 581 -6.73 34.82 38.68
CA GLN A 581 -6.20 34.26 37.45
C GLN A 581 -6.02 32.74 37.53
N ILE A 582 -5.46 32.22 38.64
CA ILE A 582 -5.29 30.77 38.85
C ILE A 582 -6.64 30.04 38.79
N TYR A 583 -7.67 30.59 39.45
CA TYR A 583 -9.01 30.00 39.44
C TYR A 583 -9.63 30.02 38.05
N ARG A 584 -9.52 31.13 37.30
CA ARG A 584 -10.02 31.23 35.93
C ARG A 584 -9.31 30.27 34.99
N ASP A 585 -7.99 30.18 35.07
CA ASP A 585 -7.19 29.27 34.24
C ASP A 585 -7.57 27.82 34.52
N LEU A 586 -7.68 27.45 35.81
CA LEU A 586 -8.07 26.10 36.20
C LEU A 586 -9.50 25.77 35.80
N ALA A 587 -10.45 26.69 36.02
CA ALA A 587 -11.84 26.51 35.63
C ALA A 587 -11.97 26.36 34.11
N THR A 588 -11.22 27.16 33.34
CA THR A 588 -11.17 27.10 31.88
C THR A 588 -10.53 25.81 31.40
N ASP A 589 -9.45 25.35 32.04
CA ASP A 589 -8.82 24.06 31.70
C ASP A 589 -9.74 22.88 31.99
N ILE A 590 -10.50 22.92 33.09
CA ILE A 590 -11.49 21.90 33.44
C ILE A 590 -12.66 21.93 32.46
N ALA A 591 -13.19 23.12 32.17
CA ALA A 591 -14.23 23.35 31.18
C ALA A 591 -13.81 22.84 29.79
N ASN A 592 -12.62 23.22 29.30
CA ASN A 592 -12.11 22.78 28.01
C ASN A 592 -11.82 21.27 27.97
N GLN A 593 -11.32 20.68 29.06
CA GLN A 593 -11.17 19.22 29.17
C GLN A 593 -12.51 18.48 29.20
N SER A 594 -13.59 19.17 29.54
CA SER A 594 -14.97 18.67 29.47
C SER A 594 -15.64 18.94 28.12
N LEU A 595 -14.96 19.58 27.16
CA LEU A 595 -15.44 19.77 25.80
C LEU A 595 -14.78 18.75 24.87
N THR A 596 -15.48 17.67 24.55
CA THR A 596 -15.18 16.86 23.36
C THR A 596 -16.16 17.30 22.29
N PHE A 597 -15.65 17.94 21.23
CA PHE A 597 -16.43 18.18 20.03
C PHE A 597 -16.51 16.84 19.29
N VAL A 598 -17.72 16.32 19.11
CA VAL A 598 -17.95 15.12 18.30
C VAL A 598 -18.77 15.48 17.06
N GLN A 599 -18.67 14.65 16.02
CA GLN A 599 -19.42 14.83 14.77
C GLN A 599 -20.95 14.71 14.91
N GLN A 600 -21.44 14.28 16.08
CA GLN A 600 -22.83 13.99 16.36
C GLN A 600 -23.69 15.21 16.69
N LYS A 601 -25.00 15.06 16.42
CA LYS A 601 -26.03 16.08 16.49
C LYS A 601 -27.03 15.85 17.64
N SER A 602 -27.47 16.94 18.27
CA SER A 602 -28.83 17.08 18.83
C SER A 602 -29.54 18.16 18.02
N VAL A 603 -30.76 17.92 17.52
CA VAL A 603 -31.61 18.99 16.95
C VAL A 603 -32.92 19.09 17.70
N THR A 604 -33.31 20.35 17.91
CA THR A 604 -34.62 20.79 18.38
C THR A 604 -35.71 20.24 17.46
N VAL A 605 -36.71 19.57 18.04
CA VAL A 605 -37.88 19.02 17.34
C VAL A 605 -38.49 20.07 16.38
N GLY A 606 -38.60 19.74 15.08
CA GLY A 606 -39.41 20.51 14.11
C GLY A 606 -38.72 21.17 12.91
N VAL A 607 -37.43 20.91 12.64
CA VAL A 607 -36.73 21.44 11.44
C VAL A 607 -36.86 20.47 10.27
N ALA A 608 -37.39 20.93 9.11
CA ALA A 608 -37.35 20.16 7.86
C ALA A 608 -36.12 20.56 7.03
N SER A 609 -35.35 19.55 6.62
CA SER A 609 -34.20 19.69 5.72
C SER A 609 -34.06 18.43 4.89
N GLN A 610 -33.44 18.56 3.71
CA GLN A 610 -33.22 17.46 2.78
C GLN A 610 -32.15 17.84 1.74
N LEU A 611 -31.14 17.00 1.57
CA LEU A 611 -30.25 17.04 0.40
C LEU A 611 -30.76 16.00 -0.59
N TYR A 612 -31.03 16.38 -1.84
CA TYR A 612 -31.49 15.43 -2.85
C TYR A 612 -30.30 14.71 -3.49
N GLU A 613 -30.48 13.43 -3.79
CA GLU A 613 -29.47 12.56 -4.42
C GLU A 613 -29.07 12.99 -5.84
N SER A 614 -29.77 13.94 -6.45
CA SER A 614 -29.35 14.56 -7.71
C SER A 614 -28.13 15.49 -7.56
N SER A 615 -27.74 15.84 -6.33
CA SER A 615 -26.60 16.71 -6.03
C SER A 615 -25.29 16.01 -6.34
N TYR A 616 -24.33 16.71 -6.92
CA TYR A 616 -23.05 16.12 -7.33
C TYR A 616 -21.89 17.12 -7.33
N LEU A 617 -20.67 16.58 -7.27
CA LEU A 617 -19.44 17.29 -7.59
C LEU A 617 -18.83 16.69 -8.85
N ALA A 618 -18.63 17.49 -9.89
CA ALA A 618 -17.89 17.07 -11.08
C ALA A 618 -16.47 17.62 -11.01
N VAL A 619 -15.48 16.76 -11.19
CA VAL A 619 -14.06 17.11 -11.21
C VAL A 619 -13.41 16.66 -12.51
N GLN A 620 -12.49 17.48 -13.01
CA GLN A 620 -11.60 17.14 -14.10
C GLN A 620 -10.17 17.21 -13.62
N TYR A 621 -9.39 16.17 -13.87
CA TYR A 621 -7.99 16.14 -13.46
C TYR A 621 -7.14 15.33 -14.44
N ASN A 622 -5.84 15.64 -14.45
CA ASN A 622 -4.85 14.90 -15.22
C ASN A 622 -4.08 13.94 -14.30
N GLN A 623 -4.14 12.64 -14.60
CA GLN A 623 -3.47 11.60 -13.84
C GLN A 623 -2.30 10.96 -14.62
N THR A 624 -1.50 10.17 -13.91
CA THR A 624 -0.47 9.33 -14.51
C THR A 624 -1.11 8.25 -15.38
N VAL A 625 -0.59 8.07 -16.60
CA VAL A 625 -1.00 6.99 -17.50
C VAL A 625 -0.13 5.78 -17.22
N TYR A 626 -0.75 4.62 -17.09
CA TYR A 626 -0.05 3.36 -16.85
C TYR A 626 -0.06 2.48 -18.10
N ASP A 627 1.05 1.78 -18.34
CA ASP A 627 1.12 0.77 -19.39
C ASP A 627 0.43 -0.51 -18.92
N THR A 628 -0.77 -0.74 -19.43
CA THR A 628 -1.60 -1.92 -19.18
C THR A 628 -1.27 -3.07 -20.15
N PHE A 629 -0.34 -2.89 -21.09
CA PHE A 629 -0.06 -3.90 -22.09
C PHE A 629 0.45 -5.20 -21.45
N GLN A 630 -0.29 -6.30 -21.67
CA GLN A 630 -0.05 -7.62 -21.08
C GLN A 630 0.00 -7.61 -19.54
N ARG A 631 -0.65 -6.62 -18.91
CA ARG A 631 -0.86 -6.53 -17.47
C ARG A 631 -2.34 -6.45 -17.17
N VAL A 632 -2.72 -6.87 -15.97
CA VAL A 632 -4.11 -6.85 -15.53
C VAL A 632 -4.20 -6.18 -14.15
N PRO A 633 -5.12 -5.20 -13.96
CA PRO A 633 -5.27 -4.52 -12.68
C PRO A 633 -5.92 -5.46 -11.67
N LEU A 634 -5.41 -5.51 -10.45
CA LEU A 634 -5.92 -6.34 -9.37
C LEU A 634 -6.05 -5.51 -8.11
N THR A 635 -7.27 -5.43 -7.57
CA THR A 635 -7.54 -4.71 -6.32
C THR A 635 -7.45 -5.68 -5.15
N ILE A 636 -6.63 -5.34 -4.17
CA ILE A 636 -6.36 -6.10 -2.96
C ILE A 636 -6.84 -5.26 -1.77
N GLU A 637 -7.53 -5.92 -0.84
CA GLU A 637 -7.83 -5.37 0.48
C GLU A 637 -6.93 -6.07 1.49
N ASP A 638 -6.00 -5.33 2.10
CA ASP A 638 -5.16 -5.88 3.15
C ASP A 638 -5.99 -6.21 4.40
N PRO A 639 -5.50 -7.13 5.25
CA PRO A 639 -6.05 -7.33 6.58
C PRO A 639 -6.15 -6.02 7.36
N VAL A 640 -7.13 -5.96 8.28
CA VAL A 640 -7.22 -4.84 9.23
C VAL A 640 -5.95 -4.73 10.07
N PHE A 641 -5.61 -3.51 10.48
CA PHE A 641 -4.36 -3.22 11.21
C PHE A 641 -4.23 -4.03 12.50
N ASN A 642 -5.35 -4.30 13.18
CA ASN A 642 -5.42 -5.15 14.37
C ASN A 642 -4.46 -4.69 15.50
N ASN A 643 -4.30 -3.38 15.66
CA ASN A 643 -3.48 -2.79 16.72
C ASN A 643 -3.94 -1.38 17.11
N THR A 644 -3.65 -1.00 18.36
CA THR A 644 -4.07 0.28 18.95
C THR A 644 -3.21 1.49 18.54
N ILE A 645 -2.08 1.26 17.89
CA ILE A 645 -1.24 2.33 17.31
C ILE A 645 -1.68 2.72 15.90
N SER A 646 -2.66 1.99 15.34
CA SER A 646 -3.26 2.16 14.02
C SER A 646 -2.24 2.22 12.89
N GLN A 647 -1.41 1.16 12.80
CA GLN A 647 -0.41 0.99 11.76
C GLN A 647 -0.64 -0.30 10.96
N GLY A 648 -0.51 -0.24 9.65
CA GLY A 648 -0.55 -1.40 8.75
C GLY A 648 0.70 -1.48 7.89
N THR A 649 1.04 -2.69 7.47
CA THR A 649 2.14 -2.92 6.52
C THR A 649 1.58 -3.16 5.13
N LEU A 650 2.14 -2.47 4.14
CA LEU A 650 1.84 -2.67 2.73
C LEU A 650 3.11 -3.17 2.03
N GLY A 651 3.10 -4.44 1.64
CA GLY A 651 4.12 -5.04 0.78
C GLY A 651 3.69 -4.93 -0.68
N ILE A 652 4.55 -4.41 -1.54
CA ILE A 652 4.33 -4.42 -2.98
C ILE A 652 5.10 -5.58 -3.59
N PRO A 653 4.41 -6.53 -4.23
CA PRO A 653 5.02 -7.66 -4.92
C PRO A 653 6.07 -7.24 -5.94
N SER A 654 7.11 -8.08 -6.08
CA SER A 654 8.16 -7.84 -7.07
C SER A 654 7.60 -7.83 -8.50
N GLU A 655 8.22 -7.08 -9.42
CA GLU A 655 7.83 -6.98 -10.84
C GLU A 655 6.39 -6.47 -11.13
N THR A 656 5.66 -6.01 -10.12
CA THR A 656 4.35 -5.34 -10.25
C THR A 656 4.48 -3.82 -10.18
N SER A 657 3.41 -3.11 -10.50
CA SER A 657 3.34 -1.66 -10.29
C SER A 657 2.01 -1.26 -9.67
N ILE A 658 2.07 -0.51 -8.57
CA ILE A 658 0.90 0.05 -7.90
C ILE A 658 0.34 1.26 -8.67
N VAL A 659 -0.98 1.29 -8.86
CA VAL A 659 -1.67 2.31 -9.67
C VAL A 659 -2.77 3.07 -8.92
N ASP A 660 -3.31 2.48 -7.85
CA ASP A 660 -4.23 3.15 -6.92
C ASP A 660 -3.94 2.64 -5.51
N ALA A 661 -4.01 3.52 -4.52
CA ALA A 661 -3.91 3.15 -3.13
C ALA A 661 -4.68 4.12 -2.25
N LYS A 662 -5.33 3.56 -1.23
CA LYS A 662 -6.03 4.32 -0.19
C LYS A 662 -6.01 3.56 1.11
N VAL A 663 -6.07 4.31 2.20
CA VAL A 663 -6.32 3.76 3.52
C VAL A 663 -7.73 4.16 3.95
N VAL A 664 -8.46 3.24 4.56
CA VAL A 664 -9.74 3.55 5.18
C VAL A 664 -9.57 3.80 6.67
N SER A 665 -10.25 4.82 7.17
CA SER A 665 -10.13 5.32 8.52
C SER A 665 -11.48 5.31 9.23
N TYR A 666 -11.60 4.50 10.28
CA TYR A 666 -12.70 4.58 11.22
C TYR A 666 -12.36 5.59 12.31
N SER A 667 -12.91 6.79 12.17
CA SER A 667 -12.70 7.93 13.05
C SER A 667 -13.79 8.08 14.13
N ALA A 668 -14.98 7.52 13.87
CA ALA A 668 -16.17 7.56 14.73
C ALA A 668 -16.54 8.99 15.15
N ASP A 669 -16.38 9.32 16.43
CA ASP A 669 -16.70 10.62 17.00
C ASP A 669 -15.60 11.67 16.81
N LYS A 670 -14.44 11.28 16.27
CA LYS A 670 -13.26 12.11 15.95
C LYS A 670 -13.14 12.29 14.45
N TRP A 671 -12.17 13.08 13.99
CA TRP A 671 -11.82 13.20 12.57
C TRP A 671 -10.59 12.37 12.24
N THR A 672 -10.53 11.85 11.02
CA THR A 672 -9.28 11.39 10.40
C THR A 672 -8.36 12.58 10.21
N SER A 673 -7.38 12.70 11.12
CA SER A 673 -6.53 13.87 11.22
C SER A 673 -5.31 13.76 10.31
N MET A 674 -4.68 12.59 10.23
CA MET A 674 -3.42 12.46 9.50
C MET A 674 -3.16 11.03 9.06
N VAL A 675 -2.59 10.88 7.87
CA VAL A 675 -2.08 9.62 7.33
C VAL A 675 -0.62 9.81 6.95
N ASP A 676 0.24 8.94 7.47
CA ASP A 676 1.69 8.99 7.22
C ASP A 676 2.21 7.67 6.65
N LEU A 677 3.28 7.77 5.88
CA LEU A 677 4.00 6.64 5.28
C LEU A 677 5.43 6.56 5.80
N ASN A 678 5.86 5.37 6.17
CA ASN A 678 7.25 5.07 6.50
C ASN A 678 7.77 3.94 5.62
N ASN A 679 8.91 4.14 4.97
CA ASN A 679 9.58 3.13 4.15
C ASN A 679 11.09 3.41 4.06
N THR A 680 11.79 2.75 3.14
CA THR A 680 13.24 2.89 2.94
C THR A 680 13.67 4.28 2.49
N PHE A 681 12.78 5.06 1.86
CA PHE A 681 13.06 6.40 1.34
C PHE A 681 12.53 7.52 2.24
N TYR A 682 11.44 7.26 2.95
CA TYR A 682 10.72 8.27 3.73
C TYR A 682 10.56 7.83 5.18
N SER A 683 10.94 8.71 6.11
CA SER A 683 10.65 8.54 7.54
C SER A 683 9.38 9.29 7.89
N TRP A 684 8.27 8.56 8.10
CA TRP A 684 6.95 9.09 8.46
C TRP A 684 6.55 10.34 7.65
N LYS A 685 6.59 10.23 6.32
CA LYS A 685 6.16 11.28 5.41
C LYS A 685 4.63 11.46 5.52
N PRO A 686 4.13 12.67 5.78
CA PRO A 686 2.70 12.93 5.74
C PRO A 686 2.20 12.80 4.30
N LEU A 687 1.15 12.00 4.13
CA LEU A 687 0.40 11.84 2.88
C LEU A 687 -0.88 12.67 2.89
N PHE A 688 -1.47 12.84 4.07
CA PHE A 688 -2.64 13.66 4.31
C PHE A 688 -2.56 14.25 5.72
N ASP A 689 -2.84 15.54 5.86
CA ASP A 689 -3.03 16.22 7.15
C ASP A 689 -4.27 17.12 7.05
N LEU A 690 -5.27 16.88 7.89
CA LEU A 690 -6.50 17.66 7.90
C LEU A 690 -6.23 19.13 8.28
N THR A 691 -5.17 19.39 9.04
CA THR A 691 -4.80 20.75 9.46
C THR A 691 -4.28 21.63 8.32
N ASP A 692 -3.88 21.03 7.19
CA ASP A 692 -3.53 21.75 5.96
C ASP A 692 -4.74 22.50 5.37
N PHE A 693 -5.96 22.06 5.68
CA PHE A 693 -7.21 22.68 5.23
C PHE A 693 -7.82 23.64 6.24
N GLY A 694 -7.47 23.52 7.52
CA GLY A 694 -7.93 24.42 8.58
C GLY A 694 -7.79 23.84 9.98
N SER A 695 -7.87 24.69 11.01
CA SER A 695 -7.78 24.26 12.41
C SER A 695 -9.13 24.00 13.07
N ASP A 696 -10.23 24.49 12.48
CA ASP A 696 -11.59 24.26 12.98
C ASP A 696 -12.21 23.05 12.27
N PHE A 697 -12.03 21.87 12.87
CA PHE A 697 -12.47 20.61 12.28
C PHE A 697 -13.99 20.52 12.09
N LEU A 698 -14.79 21.28 12.85
CA LEU A 698 -16.25 21.32 12.67
C LEU A 698 -16.66 21.95 11.34
N GLN A 699 -15.80 22.81 10.79
CA GLN A 699 -15.97 23.43 9.47
C GLN A 699 -15.37 22.59 8.34
N LEU A 700 -14.64 21.53 8.67
CA LEU A 700 -14.05 20.61 7.71
C LEU A 700 -14.94 19.37 7.52
N GLY A 701 -14.70 18.64 6.45
CA GLY A 701 -15.21 17.28 6.29
C GLY A 701 -14.37 16.28 7.07
N ASP A 702 -14.88 15.05 7.20
CA ASP A 702 -14.11 13.94 7.75
C ASP A 702 -13.87 12.86 6.69
N PRO A 703 -12.63 12.73 6.19
CA PRO A 703 -12.27 11.69 5.24
C PRO A 703 -12.33 10.28 5.85
N TYR A 704 -13.13 9.41 5.24
CA TYR A 704 -13.08 7.97 5.53
C TYR A 704 -12.01 7.28 4.68
N ALA A 705 -12.10 7.39 3.35
CA ALA A 705 -11.10 6.88 2.42
C ALA A 705 -10.08 7.98 2.12
N VAL A 706 -8.82 7.75 2.48
CA VAL A 706 -7.71 8.68 2.29
C VAL A 706 -6.76 8.16 1.23
N TYR A 707 -6.58 8.94 0.17
CA TYR A 707 -5.65 8.68 -0.93
C TYR A 707 -4.21 8.54 -0.46
N VAL A 708 -3.53 7.53 -0.98
CA VAL A 708 -2.10 7.29 -0.81
C VAL A 708 -1.50 7.38 -2.21
N ASP A 709 -0.73 8.44 -2.47
CA ASP A 709 -0.12 8.62 -3.80
C ASP A 709 0.86 7.47 -4.11
N PRO A 710 0.61 6.67 -5.18
CA PRO A 710 1.48 5.58 -5.59
C PRO A 710 2.95 5.99 -5.78
N ALA A 711 3.22 7.27 -6.08
CA ALA A 711 4.58 7.79 -6.27
C ALA A 711 5.46 7.74 -5.00
N PHE A 712 4.87 7.58 -3.81
CA PHE A 712 5.62 7.51 -2.54
C PHE A 712 5.77 6.09 -1.99
N ILE A 713 5.10 5.10 -2.60
CA ILE A 713 5.09 3.72 -2.14
C ILE A 713 6.36 3.00 -2.64
N ALA A 714 7.01 2.26 -1.75
CA ALA A 714 8.16 1.40 -2.03
C ALA A 714 7.77 -0.09 -1.92
N ASP A 715 8.74 -1.02 -2.00
CA ASP A 715 8.48 -2.47 -1.87
C ASP A 715 7.88 -2.84 -0.50
N THR A 716 8.28 -2.16 0.57
CA THR A 716 7.73 -2.36 1.91
C THR A 716 7.44 -1.03 2.55
N ASN A 717 6.22 -0.88 3.06
CA ASN A 717 5.75 0.35 3.66
C ASN A 717 5.02 0.07 4.97
N THR A 718 5.09 1.03 5.88
CA THR A 718 4.20 1.10 7.04
C THR A 718 3.36 2.36 6.92
N VAL A 719 2.04 2.19 6.88
CA VAL A 719 1.08 3.30 6.88
C VAL A 719 0.54 3.46 8.29
N ARG A 720 0.43 4.70 8.76
CA ARG A 720 -0.18 5.03 10.05
C ARG A 720 -1.34 5.98 9.85
N VAL A 721 -2.46 5.70 10.51
CA VAL A 721 -3.63 6.58 10.55
C VAL A 721 -3.77 7.16 11.96
N ARG A 722 -3.98 8.46 12.05
CA ARG A 722 -4.21 9.17 13.31
C ARG A 722 -5.53 9.91 13.25
N THR A 723 -6.32 9.78 14.30
CA THR A 723 -7.56 10.52 14.49
C THR A 723 -7.34 11.69 15.45
N ALA A 724 -8.24 12.66 15.50
CA ALA A 724 -8.16 13.75 16.47
C ALA A 724 -9.54 14.34 16.76
N VAL A 725 -9.71 14.84 17.99
CA VAL A 725 -10.94 15.57 18.37
C VAL A 725 -10.90 17.04 17.96
N ASN A 726 -9.69 17.57 17.73
CA ASN A 726 -9.45 18.89 17.15
C ASN A 726 -7.99 18.97 16.64
N ALA A 727 -7.62 20.08 15.99
CA ALA A 727 -6.31 20.28 15.39
C ALA A 727 -5.09 20.14 16.33
N THR A 728 -5.28 20.20 17.65
CA THR A 728 -4.19 20.11 18.64
C THR A 728 -4.25 18.84 19.50
N ALA A 729 -5.36 18.12 19.47
CA ALA A 729 -5.64 16.98 20.34
C ALA A 729 -5.76 15.69 19.53
N LEU A 730 -4.59 15.14 19.15
CA LEU A 730 -4.51 13.83 18.52
C LEU A 730 -5.07 12.76 19.46
N ALA A 731 -5.94 11.93 18.92
CA ALA A 731 -6.33 10.64 19.47
C ALA A 731 -5.58 9.55 18.69
N GLY A 732 -5.60 8.29 19.15
CA GLY A 732 -4.99 7.18 18.39
C GLY A 732 -5.66 6.95 17.02
N GLY A 733 -5.70 5.71 16.56
CA GLY A 733 -6.54 5.34 15.42
C GLY A 733 -7.29 4.05 15.68
N SER A 734 -8.11 3.63 14.73
CA SER A 734 -8.85 2.37 14.83
C SER A 734 -7.97 1.17 14.45
N GLU A 735 -8.21 0.03 15.11
CA GLU A 735 -7.63 -1.26 14.75
C GLU A 735 -8.25 -1.84 13.47
N TYR A 736 -9.43 -1.36 13.07
CA TYR A 736 -10.19 -1.81 11.90
C TYR A 736 -9.79 -1.11 10.60
N ASN A 737 -8.87 -0.13 10.68
CA ASN A 737 -8.31 0.52 9.50
C ASN A 737 -7.63 -0.52 8.61
N ARG A 738 -7.72 -0.32 7.29
CA ARG A 738 -7.08 -1.21 6.30
C ARG A 738 -6.61 -0.43 5.08
N ILE A 739 -5.72 -1.03 4.32
CA ILE A 739 -5.22 -0.49 3.06
C ILE A 739 -5.94 -1.21 1.92
N ILE A 740 -6.39 -0.45 0.93
CA ILE A 740 -6.98 -0.96 -0.29
C ILE A 740 -6.15 -0.41 -1.45
N TYR A 741 -5.61 -1.28 -2.28
CA TYR A 741 -4.72 -0.87 -3.35
C TYR A 741 -4.93 -1.70 -4.61
N THR A 742 -4.52 -1.15 -5.75
CA THR A 742 -4.59 -1.83 -7.04
C THR A 742 -3.19 -1.90 -7.63
N ILE A 743 -2.78 -3.11 -8.03
CA ILE A 743 -1.52 -3.37 -8.73
C ILE A 743 -1.79 -3.82 -10.17
N LEU A 744 -0.83 -3.58 -11.06
CA LEU A 744 -0.78 -4.20 -12.38
C LEU A 744 0.13 -5.43 -12.31
N ALA A 745 -0.50 -6.61 -12.31
CA ALA A 745 0.22 -7.88 -12.36
C ALA A 745 0.54 -8.28 -13.79
N ARG A 746 1.69 -8.92 -14.01
CA ARG A 746 2.06 -9.48 -15.31
C ARG A 746 1.18 -10.70 -15.60
N THR A 747 0.79 -10.84 -16.86
CA THR A 747 -0.14 -11.91 -17.27
C THR A 747 0.44 -12.82 -18.34
N PHE A 748 1.75 -12.79 -18.53
CA PHE A 748 2.42 -13.62 -19.52
C PHE A 748 3.81 -14.02 -19.03
N SER A 749 4.23 -15.22 -19.42
CA SER A 749 5.62 -15.64 -19.28
C SER A 749 6.43 -15.17 -20.49
N SER A 750 7.72 -14.97 -20.28
CA SER A 750 8.68 -14.97 -21.39
C SER A 750 8.65 -16.32 -22.14
N SER A 751 9.07 -16.31 -23.40
CA SER A 751 9.25 -17.56 -24.15
C SER A 751 10.28 -18.44 -23.46
N THR A 752 9.98 -19.74 -23.33
CA THR A 752 10.89 -20.70 -22.71
C THR A 752 12.13 -20.94 -23.57
N GLY A 753 13.13 -21.58 -22.96
CA GLY A 753 14.15 -22.29 -23.72
C GLY A 753 13.55 -23.38 -24.64
N ILE A 754 14.41 -24.00 -25.44
CA ILE A 754 14.01 -25.01 -26.41
C ILE A 754 13.87 -26.37 -25.69
N GLY A 755 12.63 -26.84 -25.55
CA GLY A 755 12.30 -28.17 -25.01
C GLY A 755 12.11 -29.22 -26.12
N SER A 756 12.30 -30.49 -25.80
CA SER A 756 12.15 -31.61 -26.76
C SER A 756 10.70 -31.95 -27.07
N GLN A 757 9.78 -31.51 -26.21
CA GLN A 757 8.34 -31.73 -26.32
C GLN A 757 7.55 -30.49 -25.85
N ALA A 758 6.24 -30.50 -26.10
CA ALA A 758 5.30 -29.44 -25.72
C ALA A 758 3.92 -30.03 -25.41
N SER A 759 3.90 -31.14 -24.66
CA SER A 759 2.70 -31.96 -24.43
C SER A 759 1.77 -31.38 -23.38
N GLY A 760 2.27 -30.55 -22.46
CA GLY A 760 1.49 -30.01 -21.34
C GLY A 760 1.16 -31.05 -20.26
N CYS A 761 0.27 -30.71 -19.33
CA CYS A 761 -0.13 -31.57 -18.20
C CYS A 761 -1.40 -31.07 -17.49
N ASN A 762 -1.89 -31.86 -16.53
CA ASN A 762 -2.91 -31.46 -15.56
C ASN A 762 -2.23 -30.77 -14.37
N TRP A 763 -2.32 -29.45 -14.31
CA TRP A 763 -1.74 -28.63 -13.24
C TRP A 763 -2.61 -28.64 -12.01
N ASN A 764 -2.02 -28.98 -10.86
CA ASN A 764 -2.56 -28.73 -9.54
C ASN A 764 -1.95 -27.43 -9.01
N ILE A 765 -2.81 -26.47 -8.70
CA ILE A 765 -2.45 -25.13 -8.25
C ILE A 765 -3.08 -24.93 -6.87
N LEU A 766 -2.26 -24.46 -5.92
CA LEU A 766 -2.71 -24.06 -4.58
C LEU A 766 -2.72 -22.52 -4.52
N PHE A 767 -3.68 -21.98 -3.78
CA PHE A 767 -3.86 -20.53 -3.64
C PHE A 767 -3.75 -20.10 -2.18
N GLU A 768 -3.44 -18.82 -1.96
CA GLU A 768 -3.27 -18.23 -0.62
C GLU A 768 -4.53 -18.32 0.27
N ASP A 769 -5.71 -18.35 -0.35
CA ASP A 769 -6.99 -18.56 0.36
C ASP A 769 -7.20 -20.00 0.85
N GLY A 770 -6.21 -20.88 0.65
CA GLY A 770 -6.24 -22.31 1.00
C GLY A 770 -7.04 -23.18 0.04
N SER A 771 -7.59 -22.60 -1.03
CA SER A 771 -8.28 -23.36 -2.09
C SER A 771 -7.29 -23.98 -3.08
N ASN A 772 -7.79 -24.88 -3.93
CA ASN A 772 -6.99 -25.51 -4.97
C ASN A 772 -7.76 -25.64 -6.29
N MET A 773 -7.02 -25.76 -7.37
CA MET A 773 -7.54 -25.97 -8.73
C MET A 773 -6.75 -27.06 -9.44
N THR A 774 -7.46 -27.86 -10.25
CA THR A 774 -6.84 -28.69 -11.27
C THR A 774 -7.24 -28.22 -12.66
N LEU A 775 -6.26 -27.90 -13.52
CA LEU A 775 -6.48 -27.44 -14.90
C LEU A 775 -5.62 -28.23 -15.91
N THR A 776 -6.23 -28.73 -16.98
CA THR A 776 -5.50 -29.35 -18.10
C THR A 776 -4.99 -28.26 -19.05
N ILE A 777 -3.66 -28.18 -19.24
CA ILE A 777 -3.05 -27.15 -20.08
C ILE A 777 -2.06 -27.76 -21.09
N PRO A 778 -2.20 -27.49 -22.40
CA PRO A 778 -3.34 -26.79 -23.02
C PRO A 778 -4.64 -27.57 -22.84
N SER A 779 -5.79 -26.91 -22.92
CA SER A 779 -7.11 -27.54 -22.71
C SER A 779 -7.42 -28.70 -23.66
N SER A 780 -6.74 -28.76 -24.81
CA SER A 780 -6.80 -29.86 -25.78
C SER A 780 -5.81 -31.00 -25.50
N ALA A 781 -4.99 -30.91 -24.46
CA ALA A 781 -3.98 -31.93 -24.16
C ALA A 781 -4.67 -33.23 -23.71
N VAL A 782 -4.35 -34.33 -24.40
CA VAL A 782 -4.77 -35.67 -24.00
C VAL A 782 -3.61 -36.29 -23.22
N THR A 783 -3.55 -36.02 -21.91
CA THR A 783 -2.43 -36.42 -21.05
C THR A 783 -2.89 -36.90 -19.68
N ASN A 784 -2.20 -37.92 -19.16
CA ASN A 784 -2.35 -38.38 -17.77
C ASN A 784 -1.25 -37.80 -16.86
N ASN A 785 -0.35 -36.98 -17.40
CA ASN A 785 0.70 -36.35 -16.61
C ASN A 785 0.10 -35.28 -15.70
N THR A 786 0.49 -35.31 -14.43
CA THR A 786 0.13 -34.33 -13.41
C THR A 786 1.32 -33.42 -13.13
N CYS A 787 1.08 -32.11 -13.08
CA CYS A 787 2.04 -31.11 -12.64
C CYS A 787 1.56 -30.47 -11.34
N SER A 788 2.49 -29.96 -10.55
CA SER A 788 2.22 -29.20 -9.32
C SER A 788 3.14 -27.98 -9.31
N PHE A 789 2.58 -26.80 -9.09
CA PHE A 789 3.39 -25.59 -8.91
C PHE A 789 4.08 -25.61 -7.54
N TYR A 790 3.29 -25.81 -6.49
CA TYR A 790 3.75 -25.86 -5.10
C TYR A 790 4.87 -26.88 -4.85
N ASP A 791 4.75 -28.08 -5.42
CA ASP A 791 5.76 -29.14 -5.24
C ASP A 791 6.91 -29.08 -6.25
N ASP A 792 6.96 -28.05 -7.12
CA ASP A 792 7.92 -27.92 -8.22
C ASP A 792 7.95 -29.17 -9.14
N VAL A 793 6.76 -29.75 -9.41
CA VAL A 793 6.62 -30.97 -10.21
C VAL A 793 6.18 -30.60 -11.62
N TYR A 794 7.15 -30.48 -12.53
CA TYR A 794 6.94 -30.39 -13.97
C TYR A 794 8.18 -30.89 -14.74
N ASN A 795 8.04 -31.12 -16.05
CA ASN A 795 9.15 -31.48 -16.92
C ASN A 795 9.75 -30.21 -17.55
N THR A 796 10.96 -29.86 -17.13
CA THR A 796 11.70 -28.71 -17.67
C THR A 796 12.03 -28.81 -19.17
N ASP A 797 12.05 -30.03 -19.73
CA ASP A 797 12.24 -30.29 -21.17
C ASP A 797 10.91 -30.26 -21.96
N ASP A 798 9.76 -30.07 -21.29
CA ASP A 798 8.49 -29.77 -21.93
C ASP A 798 8.25 -28.26 -21.97
N ALA A 799 8.35 -27.66 -23.16
CA ALA A 799 8.25 -26.21 -23.33
C ALA A 799 6.92 -25.66 -22.79
N THR A 800 5.82 -26.39 -22.95
CA THR A 800 4.50 -25.96 -22.47
C THR A 800 4.43 -25.98 -20.95
N GLN A 801 4.94 -27.03 -20.31
CA GLN A 801 4.94 -27.11 -18.84
C GLN A 801 5.84 -26.03 -18.23
N SER A 802 7.05 -25.84 -18.77
CA SER A 802 7.96 -24.77 -18.35
C SER A 802 7.35 -23.38 -18.54
N ALA A 803 6.59 -23.15 -19.61
CA ALA A 803 5.93 -21.87 -19.86
C ALA A 803 4.86 -21.58 -18.82
N ILE A 804 4.05 -22.58 -18.45
CA ILE A 804 3.03 -22.43 -17.42
C ILE A 804 3.66 -22.24 -16.05
N TYR A 805 4.67 -23.03 -15.69
CA TYR A 805 5.39 -22.83 -14.44
C TYR A 805 5.91 -21.38 -14.33
N ASN A 806 6.53 -20.87 -15.39
CA ASN A 806 7.02 -19.50 -15.43
C ASN A 806 5.90 -18.44 -15.36
N LEU A 807 4.69 -18.73 -15.85
CA LEU A 807 3.56 -17.82 -15.67
C LEU A 807 3.02 -17.89 -14.23
N LEU A 808 2.98 -19.07 -13.63
CA LEU A 808 2.54 -19.23 -12.24
C LEU A 808 3.51 -18.55 -11.28
N LEU A 809 4.82 -18.57 -11.56
CA LEU A 809 5.81 -17.74 -10.85
C LEU A 809 5.52 -16.24 -10.94
N GLU A 810 4.88 -15.74 -12.00
CA GLU A 810 4.52 -14.32 -12.13
C GLU A 810 3.19 -13.99 -11.43
N LEU A 811 2.44 -15.00 -11.01
CA LEU A 811 1.16 -14.89 -10.29
C LEU A 811 1.27 -15.24 -8.80
N ASP A 812 2.40 -15.83 -8.40
CA ASP A 812 2.91 -15.98 -7.03
C ASP A 812 3.68 -14.69 -6.70
N LEU A 813 3.03 -13.79 -5.99
CA LEU A 813 3.45 -12.41 -5.77
C LEU A 813 4.41 -12.27 -4.59
N ASP A 814 4.43 -13.23 -3.66
CA ASP A 814 5.28 -13.25 -2.47
C ASP A 814 6.30 -14.42 -2.43
N ASP A 815 6.37 -15.21 -3.51
CA ASP A 815 7.31 -16.31 -3.75
C ASP A 815 7.19 -17.44 -2.70
N ASP A 816 5.99 -17.67 -2.17
CA ASP A 816 5.76 -18.66 -1.10
C ASP A 816 5.27 -20.04 -1.63
N GLY A 817 5.05 -20.14 -2.94
CA GLY A 817 4.61 -21.34 -3.64
C GLY A 817 3.09 -21.47 -3.76
N TYR A 818 2.33 -20.55 -3.15
CA TYR A 818 0.89 -20.41 -3.33
C TYR A 818 0.62 -19.26 -4.29
N ILE A 819 -0.40 -19.41 -5.13
CA ILE A 819 -0.76 -18.35 -6.08
C ILE A 819 -1.68 -17.36 -5.37
N ASP A 820 -1.28 -16.09 -5.24
CA ASP A 820 -2.12 -15.01 -4.67
C ASP A 820 -3.35 -14.74 -5.52
N ILE A 821 -3.15 -14.80 -6.84
CA ILE A 821 -4.18 -14.54 -7.81
C ILE A 821 -4.89 -15.84 -8.06
N ASN A 822 -5.96 -16.11 -7.30
CA ASN A 822 -6.72 -17.31 -7.51
C ASN A 822 -7.34 -17.35 -8.91
N VAL A 823 -6.65 -17.94 -9.89
CA VAL A 823 -7.00 -17.94 -11.32
C VAL A 823 -8.38 -18.57 -11.55
N GLY A 824 -8.82 -19.47 -10.66
CA GLY A 824 -10.18 -20.02 -10.69
C GLY A 824 -11.24 -19.14 -10.10
N TYR A 825 -10.94 -18.54 -8.95
CA TYR A 825 -11.79 -17.55 -8.31
C TYR A 825 -11.89 -16.33 -9.22
N GLN A 826 -10.77 -15.68 -9.56
CA GLN A 826 -10.64 -14.63 -10.57
C GLN A 826 -10.98 -15.09 -12.00
N GLY A 827 -11.33 -16.36 -12.21
CA GLY A 827 -11.82 -16.91 -13.47
C GLY A 827 -10.98 -16.61 -14.70
N PHE A 828 -9.66 -16.42 -14.60
CA PHE A 828 -8.82 -16.18 -15.77
C PHE A 828 -8.55 -17.47 -16.55
N LEU A 829 -8.44 -17.34 -17.88
CA LEU A 829 -8.15 -18.46 -18.78
C LEU A 829 -6.67 -18.52 -19.12
N LEU A 830 -6.00 -19.58 -18.69
CA LEU A 830 -4.60 -19.85 -19.04
C LEU A 830 -4.50 -20.43 -20.45
N SER A 831 -3.63 -19.83 -21.27
CA SER A 831 -3.30 -20.32 -22.61
C SER A 831 -1.80 -20.34 -22.84
N THR A 832 -1.39 -21.14 -23.83
CA THR A 832 0.00 -21.19 -24.29
C THR A 832 0.08 -20.97 -25.80
N ALA A 833 1.03 -20.16 -26.24
CA ALA A 833 1.42 -20.09 -27.64
C ALA A 833 2.73 -20.87 -27.82
N THR A 834 2.66 -21.95 -28.59
CA THR A 834 3.80 -22.83 -28.85
C THR A 834 4.29 -22.64 -30.28
N VAL A 835 5.58 -22.37 -30.44
CA VAL A 835 6.26 -22.39 -31.73
C VAL A 835 6.98 -23.72 -31.87
N THR A 836 6.66 -24.45 -32.93
CA THR A 836 7.27 -25.74 -33.24
C THR A 836 8.43 -25.57 -34.20
N SER A 837 9.26 -26.61 -34.33
CA SER A 837 10.37 -26.64 -35.29
C SER A 837 11.47 -25.60 -35.05
N VAL A 838 11.62 -25.12 -33.81
CA VAL A 838 12.69 -24.18 -33.45
C VAL A 838 14.03 -24.93 -33.45
N PRO A 839 15.02 -24.54 -34.26
CA PRO A 839 16.31 -25.23 -34.29
C PRO A 839 16.98 -25.18 -32.93
N TYR A 840 17.47 -26.30 -32.43
CA TYR A 840 18.27 -26.31 -31.21
C TYR A 840 19.57 -25.53 -31.42
N LEU A 841 19.96 -24.71 -30.47
CA LEU A 841 21.25 -24.00 -30.49
C LEU A 841 22.40 -24.88 -29.98
N TRP A 842 22.47 -26.15 -30.38
CA TRP A 842 23.63 -26.95 -29.99
C TRP A 842 24.90 -26.33 -30.57
N GLY A 843 25.94 -26.37 -29.73
CA GLY A 843 27.27 -25.86 -30.06
C GLY A 843 27.77 -26.41 -31.39
N PRO A 844 28.66 -25.67 -32.07
CA PRO A 844 28.94 -25.92 -33.46
C PRO A 844 29.61 -27.29 -33.67
N ALA A 845 29.05 -28.11 -34.57
CA ALA A 845 29.77 -29.24 -35.15
C ALA A 845 30.82 -28.70 -36.12
N THR A 846 32.02 -29.28 -36.09
CA THR A 846 33.10 -28.90 -37.02
C THR A 846 33.03 -29.79 -38.24
N VAL A 847 32.71 -29.20 -39.39
CA VAL A 847 32.75 -29.88 -40.68
C VAL A 847 34.08 -29.55 -41.36
N GLU A 848 34.83 -30.58 -41.72
CA GLU A 848 36.18 -30.46 -42.28
C GLU A 848 36.26 -31.17 -43.63
N VAL A 849 36.66 -30.44 -44.68
CA VAL A 849 37.10 -31.02 -45.95
C VAL A 849 38.62 -31.07 -45.94
N ARG A 850 39.19 -32.27 -46.02
CA ARG A 850 40.63 -32.51 -46.16
C ARG A 850 40.94 -32.84 -47.62
N LEU A 851 41.93 -32.16 -48.19
CA LEU A 851 42.47 -32.41 -49.52
C LEU A 851 43.95 -32.77 -49.42
N TRP A 852 44.37 -33.77 -50.18
CA TRP A 852 45.78 -34.12 -50.33
C TRP A 852 46.12 -34.50 -51.76
N GLN A 853 47.38 -34.32 -52.15
CA GLN A 853 47.91 -34.63 -53.47
C GLN A 853 49.09 -35.58 -53.39
#